data_AF-A0A2K8T911-F1
#
_entry.id   AF-A0A2K8T911-F1
#
_cell.length_a   1.000
_cell.length_b   1.000
_cell.length_c   1.000
_cell.angle_alpha   90.00
_cell.angle_beta   90.00
_cell.angle_gamma   90.00
#
_symmetry.space_group_name_H-M   'P 1'
#
loop_
_entity.id
_entity.type
_entity.pdbx_description
1 polymer ?
#
loop_
_entity_poly.entity_id
_entity_poly.type
_entity_poly.pdbx_seq_one_letter_code
_entity_poly.pdbx_strand_id
1 'polypeptide(L)'
;MPNSSKKVKDKLGKVALEKEQISVVKMLTPFEDIIHLAGICDLNLGGRQGVGALILKKGENIQIKFCFDCLGIHPNLESSQMLPIFEGIEAGLKEIPEGENLTIHLGSFTSDYHRQEELSKLESNCQIDQLKLLIRSERLRTKKLTQSGARKNKFLRLWCTYTVIDDDERSKDFIESLIRKLEKGWFRFTGEIHAHNNTRIENILQNSFNDGFLQWSAILGNKMKLGIRVLSAEEIWSTIWQQLNYSTPPAIPNPLKIDPIDGLVETQTSDFHIRHQMLENEESVPFFDRKWVKLQNKYIGALNFSQKPGGWYDEQAQLRYLWELISRDSISDTEVICQVTKANQTISKTNLQRITKQSITSTSFSTEKGNIDVKSVLMTMVMGTSMIGVSPTITTNIESIIALALKTFFNDDEIKSRYKSAIQNGFGTQYWNETPTLKDFYNFCSPAFIQLDSIASKSQEISEALEQIRLRINYWLSTRVGQSISRPSSFRTNAKLLVFALRNLSSEADAAILALSAYSAALRRALSSKASIFFLDEAPILFQFDAIASLIGRLCANGAKSGIRVIISAQEPETIYQSASAQKIFANITTRLVGRIQSSAVDPFIVRFKYPIEIIRVNSTEAFYPKKSGIYSQWLLDDNGKLTFCRYYPAYCLLASVANNPNEQELRTLFLKYYQDNPLLGLVKFSEDYIRMIRGEELSELAKNLLSKSHTRQVA
;
A
#
# COMPACT_ATOMS: atom_id res chain seq x y z
N MET A 1 4.17 -18.30 -71.91
CA MET A 1 3.80 -17.44 -70.76
C MET A 1 3.06 -18.30 -69.74
N PRO A 2 3.53 -18.39 -68.48
CA PRO A 2 2.77 -19.04 -67.41
C PRO A 2 2.30 -18.05 -66.33
N ASN A 3 0.99 -18.11 -66.04
CA ASN A 3 0.29 -17.79 -64.79
C ASN A 3 0.84 -16.69 -63.88
N SER A 4 0.11 -15.58 -63.82
CA SER A 4 0.19 -14.59 -62.75
C SER A 4 -0.09 -15.23 -61.38
N SER A 5 0.87 -15.12 -60.46
CA SER A 5 0.66 -15.46 -59.06
C SER A 5 -0.40 -14.53 -58.46
N LYS A 6 -1.55 -15.07 -58.06
CA LYS A 6 -2.52 -14.33 -57.23
C LYS A 6 -1.82 -13.90 -55.94
N LYS A 7 -1.63 -12.59 -55.73
CA LYS A 7 -1.21 -12.03 -54.45
C LYS A 7 -2.14 -12.55 -53.35
N VAL A 8 -1.57 -13.08 -52.28
CA VAL A 8 -2.35 -13.46 -51.10
C VAL A 8 -2.87 -12.17 -50.46
N LYS A 9 -4.15 -12.13 -50.09
CA LYS A 9 -4.71 -10.94 -49.43
C LYS A 9 -4.29 -10.95 -47.96
N ASP A 10 -3.60 -9.90 -47.53
CA ASP A 10 -3.19 -9.64 -46.14
C ASP A 10 -4.37 -9.33 -45.18
N LYS A 11 -5.61 -9.44 -45.69
CA LYS A 11 -6.87 -9.28 -44.95
C LYS A 11 -7.85 -10.37 -45.34
N LEU A 12 -8.54 -10.92 -44.36
CA LEU A 12 -9.63 -11.88 -44.54
C LEU A 12 -10.76 -11.27 -45.39
N GLY A 13 -11.03 -9.98 -45.18
CA GLY A 13 -12.01 -9.20 -45.94
C GLY A 13 -13.43 -9.37 -45.42
N LYS A 14 -14.33 -8.50 -45.89
CA LYS A 14 -15.73 -8.52 -45.43
C LYS A 14 -16.48 -9.73 -45.98
N VAL A 15 -17.11 -10.49 -45.08
CA VAL A 15 -17.88 -11.70 -45.40
C VAL A 15 -19.38 -11.39 -45.30
N ALA A 16 -20.17 -11.92 -46.24
CA ALA A 16 -21.62 -11.94 -46.15
C ALA A 16 -22.08 -13.21 -45.46
N LEU A 17 -22.90 -13.10 -44.41
CA LEU A 17 -23.56 -14.24 -43.79
C LEU A 17 -24.89 -14.52 -44.49
N GLU A 18 -25.28 -15.79 -44.55
CA GLU A 18 -26.58 -16.20 -45.09
C GLU A 18 -27.73 -15.78 -44.16
N LYS A 19 -28.91 -15.57 -44.75
CA LYS A 19 -29.99 -14.74 -44.18
C LYS A 19 -30.62 -15.25 -42.88
N GLU A 20 -30.34 -16.48 -42.46
CA GLU A 20 -31.06 -17.13 -41.36
C GLU A 20 -30.51 -16.79 -39.97
N GLN A 21 -29.29 -16.25 -39.87
CA GLN A 21 -28.63 -16.02 -38.57
C GLN A 21 -28.71 -14.59 -38.02
N ILE A 22 -28.76 -13.54 -38.87
CA ILE A 22 -28.84 -12.13 -38.42
C ILE A 22 -29.73 -11.30 -39.35
N SER A 23 -30.83 -10.75 -38.82
CA SER A 23 -31.85 -10.04 -39.61
C SER A 23 -31.45 -8.61 -40.07
N VAL A 24 -30.32 -8.07 -39.60
CA VAL A 24 -29.99 -6.63 -39.74
C VAL A 24 -28.68 -6.34 -40.49
N VAL A 25 -27.66 -7.23 -40.46
CA VAL A 25 -26.32 -6.94 -40.99
C VAL A 25 -25.89 -7.97 -42.03
N LYS A 26 -25.81 -7.55 -43.30
CA LYS A 26 -25.44 -8.41 -44.45
C LYS A 26 -23.94 -8.57 -44.68
N MET A 27 -23.08 -7.78 -44.04
CA MET A 27 -21.63 -7.80 -44.25
C MET A 27 -20.90 -7.56 -42.92
N LEU A 28 -20.10 -8.53 -42.47
CA LEU A 28 -19.26 -8.39 -41.27
C LEU A 28 -17.81 -8.12 -41.65
N THR A 29 -17.05 -7.49 -40.75
CA THR A 29 -15.60 -7.32 -40.88
C THR A 29 -14.93 -8.20 -39.82
N PRO A 30 -14.02 -9.11 -40.19
CA PRO A 30 -13.26 -9.92 -39.23
C PRO A 30 -12.50 -9.05 -38.23
N PHE A 31 -12.38 -9.51 -37.00
CA PHE A 31 -11.74 -8.76 -35.91
C PHE A 31 -10.22 -8.65 -36.12
N GLU A 32 -9.65 -9.69 -36.71
CA GLU A 32 -8.25 -9.85 -37.07
C GLU A 32 -7.78 -8.83 -38.13
N ASP A 33 -8.72 -8.31 -38.95
CA ASP A 33 -8.49 -7.26 -39.95
C ASP A 33 -8.43 -5.85 -39.34
N ILE A 34 -8.87 -5.69 -38.08
CA ILE A 34 -8.94 -4.43 -37.33
C ILE A 34 -7.75 -4.29 -36.37
N ILE A 35 -7.30 -5.40 -35.78
CA ILE A 35 -6.19 -5.43 -34.82
C ILE A 35 -4.84 -5.68 -35.50
N HIS A 36 -3.84 -4.86 -35.15
CA HIS A 36 -2.46 -4.97 -35.65
C HIS A 36 -1.54 -5.84 -34.77
N LEU A 37 -2.00 -6.35 -33.63
CA LEU A 37 -1.20 -7.15 -32.69
C LEU A 37 -0.63 -8.41 -33.37
N ALA A 38 0.69 -8.54 -33.42
CA ALA A 38 1.40 -9.72 -33.92
C ALA A 38 1.82 -10.66 -32.79
N GLY A 39 2.23 -10.10 -31.64
CA GLY A 39 2.67 -10.87 -30.48
C GLY A 39 3.02 -9.99 -29.29
N ILE A 40 3.41 -10.63 -28.20
CA ILE A 40 3.91 -9.98 -26.98
C ILE A 40 5.31 -10.53 -26.71
N CYS A 41 6.25 -9.66 -26.35
CA CYS A 41 7.59 -10.06 -25.97
C CYS A 41 7.95 -9.66 -24.53
N ASP A 42 8.82 -10.47 -23.91
CA ASP A 42 9.51 -10.20 -22.66
C ASP A 42 11.01 -9.92 -22.94
N LEU A 43 11.46 -8.72 -22.57
CA LEU A 43 12.79 -8.22 -22.85
C LEU A 43 13.64 -8.23 -21.56
N ASN A 44 14.67 -9.07 -21.51
CA ASN A 44 15.59 -9.19 -20.38
C ASN A 44 16.97 -8.62 -20.75
N LEU A 45 17.01 -7.34 -21.14
CA LEU A 45 18.20 -6.68 -21.70
C LEU A 45 18.76 -5.59 -20.76
N GLY A 46 20.03 -5.23 -20.94
CA GLY A 46 20.65 -4.09 -20.24
C GLY A 46 20.62 -4.17 -18.71
N GLY A 47 20.60 -5.36 -18.13
CA GLY A 47 20.48 -5.58 -16.68
C GLY A 47 19.08 -5.33 -16.12
N ARG A 48 18.07 -5.09 -16.95
CA ARG A 48 16.65 -5.08 -16.60
C ARG A 48 16.02 -6.44 -16.96
N GLN A 49 15.01 -6.85 -16.20
CA GLN A 49 14.25 -8.08 -16.41
C GLN A 49 12.75 -7.78 -16.40
N GLY A 50 11.97 -8.59 -17.12
CA GLY A 50 10.51 -8.47 -17.13
C GLY A 50 9.96 -7.25 -17.88
N VAL A 51 10.66 -6.73 -18.89
CA VAL A 51 10.20 -5.56 -19.67
C VAL A 51 9.29 -6.05 -20.79
N GLY A 52 7.97 -5.94 -20.58
CA GLY A 52 6.97 -6.33 -21.57
C GLY A 52 6.83 -5.31 -22.71
N ALA A 53 6.64 -5.80 -23.93
CA ALA A 53 6.25 -4.97 -25.07
C ALA A 53 5.28 -5.68 -26.03
N LEU A 54 4.48 -4.90 -26.73
CA LEU A 54 3.64 -5.36 -27.84
C LEU A 54 4.38 -5.23 -29.16
N ILE A 55 4.26 -6.24 -30.01
CA ILE A 55 4.69 -6.19 -31.40
C ILE A 55 3.44 -5.94 -32.26
N LEU A 56 3.42 -4.82 -32.97
CA LEU A 56 2.34 -4.43 -33.87
C LEU A 56 2.85 -4.51 -35.32
N LYS A 57 2.07 -5.13 -36.21
CA LYS A 57 2.34 -5.21 -37.66
C LYS A 57 1.18 -4.63 -38.46
N LYS A 58 1.49 -3.73 -39.40
CA LYS A 58 0.52 -3.14 -40.34
C LYS A 58 1.13 -3.09 -41.75
N GLY A 59 0.80 -4.09 -42.58
CA GLY A 59 1.57 -4.35 -43.81
C GLY A 59 3.01 -4.72 -43.43
N GLU A 60 4.00 -4.18 -44.14
CA GLU A 60 5.42 -4.41 -43.82
C GLU A 60 5.91 -3.66 -42.57
N ASN A 61 5.19 -2.63 -42.11
CA ASN A 61 5.64 -1.79 -41.00
C ASN A 61 5.50 -2.53 -39.65
N ILE A 62 6.59 -2.62 -38.91
CA ILE A 62 6.66 -3.14 -37.54
C ILE A 62 6.81 -1.97 -36.56
N GLN A 63 6.01 -1.97 -35.51
CA GLN A 63 6.09 -1.03 -34.40
C GLN A 63 6.06 -1.78 -33.07
N ILE A 64 7.03 -1.49 -32.21
CA ILE A 64 7.07 -1.98 -30.83
C ILE A 64 6.35 -0.96 -29.95
N LYS A 65 5.55 -1.41 -28.98
CA LYS A 65 4.78 -0.54 -28.09
C LYS A 65 4.94 -0.99 -26.64
N PHE A 66 5.59 -0.14 -25.84
CA PHE A 66 5.82 -0.33 -24.41
C PHE A 66 4.67 0.24 -23.59
N CYS A 67 4.41 -0.31 -22.41
CA CYS A 67 3.44 0.22 -21.45
C CYS A 67 4.10 0.54 -20.11
N PHE A 68 3.81 1.72 -19.58
CA PHE A 68 4.17 2.13 -18.24
C PHE A 68 2.91 2.45 -17.44
N ASP A 69 2.72 1.80 -16.29
CA ASP A 69 1.84 2.31 -15.25
C ASP A 69 2.47 3.60 -14.71
N CYS A 70 1.64 4.61 -14.49
CA CYS A 70 2.06 5.90 -13.97
C CYS A 70 1.22 6.21 -12.71
N LEU A 71 1.90 6.57 -11.61
CA LEU A 71 1.24 7.08 -10.41
C LEU A 71 0.46 8.37 -10.68
N GLY A 72 0.83 9.10 -11.75
CA GLY A 72 0.35 10.43 -12.06
C GLY A 72 0.92 11.48 -11.13
N ILE A 73 0.31 12.66 -11.18
CA ILE A 73 0.65 13.82 -10.34
C ILE A 73 -0.42 13.91 -9.25
N HIS A 74 0.00 14.13 -8.02
CA HIS A 74 -0.92 14.19 -6.89
C HIS A 74 -1.83 15.44 -7.01
N PRO A 75 -3.16 15.35 -6.78
CA PRO A 75 -4.08 16.46 -7.05
C PRO A 75 -4.07 17.59 -6.00
N ASN A 76 -3.44 17.34 -4.85
CA ASN A 76 -3.12 18.35 -3.84
C ASN A 76 -1.60 18.53 -3.85
N LEU A 77 -1.12 19.69 -4.28
CA LEU A 77 0.30 20.06 -4.34
C LEU A 77 0.46 21.39 -3.62
N GLU A 78 1.65 21.62 -3.08
CA GLU A 78 2.06 22.97 -2.69
C GLU A 78 2.25 23.84 -3.94
N SER A 79 1.91 25.13 -3.87
CA SER A 79 2.11 26.07 -4.97
C SER A 79 3.57 26.13 -5.44
N SER A 80 4.54 25.88 -4.54
CA SER A 80 5.98 25.76 -4.81
C SER A 80 6.35 24.60 -5.75
N GLN A 81 5.56 23.52 -5.76
CA GLN A 81 5.80 22.30 -6.52
C GLN A 81 5.18 22.37 -7.93
N MET A 82 4.20 23.26 -8.14
CA MET A 82 3.44 23.37 -9.38
C MET A 82 4.33 23.68 -10.59
N LEU A 83 5.11 24.77 -10.53
CA LEU A 83 5.94 25.22 -11.66
C LEU A 83 7.02 24.18 -12.06
N PRO A 84 7.81 23.59 -11.14
CA PRO A 84 8.76 22.53 -11.50
C PRO A 84 8.14 21.26 -12.11
N ILE A 85 6.87 20.99 -11.82
CA ILE A 85 6.11 19.88 -12.44
C ILE A 85 5.72 20.27 -13.87
N PHE A 86 5.20 21.49 -14.08
CA PHE A 86 4.87 22.00 -15.42
C PHE A 86 6.08 22.02 -16.35
N GLU A 87 7.18 22.63 -15.91
CA GLU A 87 8.43 22.70 -16.66
C GLU A 87 8.95 21.30 -17.02
N GLY A 88 8.85 20.34 -16.11
CA GLY A 88 9.24 18.95 -16.34
C GLY A 88 8.38 18.26 -17.41
N ILE A 89 7.05 18.38 -17.32
CA ILE A 89 6.12 17.84 -18.33
C ILE A 89 6.39 18.49 -19.69
N GLU A 90 6.47 19.82 -19.73
CA GLU A 90 6.67 20.57 -20.97
C GLU A 90 8.01 20.23 -21.64
N ALA A 91 9.09 20.12 -20.86
CA ALA A 91 10.39 19.67 -21.35
C ALA A 91 10.33 18.24 -21.90
N GLY A 92 9.67 17.31 -21.21
CA GLY A 92 9.49 15.94 -21.69
C GLY A 92 8.65 15.86 -22.97
N LEU A 93 7.60 16.68 -23.11
CA LEU A 93 6.78 16.75 -24.33
C LEU A 93 7.58 17.29 -25.53
N LYS A 94 8.50 18.23 -25.30
CA LYS A 94 9.44 18.73 -26.33
C LYS A 94 10.47 17.67 -26.78
N GLU A 95 10.76 16.69 -25.93
CA GLU A 95 11.74 15.61 -26.16
C GLU A 95 11.15 14.30 -26.71
N ILE A 96 9.83 14.23 -26.98
CA ILE A 96 9.20 13.08 -27.67
C ILE A 96 9.97 12.73 -28.96
N PRO A 97 10.30 11.46 -29.25
CA PRO A 97 11.02 11.11 -30.47
C PRO A 97 10.23 11.44 -31.74
N GLU A 98 10.93 11.77 -32.82
CA GLU A 98 10.30 12.04 -34.13
C GLU A 98 9.74 10.74 -34.73
N GLY A 99 8.55 10.79 -35.31
CA GLY A 99 7.82 9.59 -35.78
C GLY A 99 7.05 8.83 -34.68
N GLU A 100 7.37 9.06 -33.41
CA GLU A 100 6.78 8.30 -32.29
C GLU A 100 5.61 8.97 -31.58
N ASN A 101 4.88 8.13 -30.84
CA ASN A 101 3.62 8.45 -30.19
C ASN A 101 3.69 8.16 -28.69
N LEU A 102 3.25 9.12 -27.89
CA LEU A 102 2.88 8.92 -26.48
C LEU A 102 1.36 8.85 -26.40
N THR A 103 0.80 7.71 -25.98
CA THR A 103 -0.63 7.57 -25.64
C THR A 103 -0.81 7.60 -24.13
N ILE A 104 -1.47 8.64 -23.63
CA ILE A 104 -1.91 8.76 -22.25
C ILE A 104 -3.30 8.13 -22.13
N HIS A 105 -3.44 7.09 -21.31
CA HIS A 105 -4.65 6.32 -21.10
C HIS A 105 -5.04 6.35 -19.61
N LEU A 106 -5.99 7.20 -19.27
CA LEU A 106 -6.56 7.36 -17.93
C LEU A 106 -7.90 6.62 -17.86
N GLY A 107 -8.08 5.75 -16.86
CA GLY A 107 -9.34 5.03 -16.64
C GLY A 107 -9.86 5.18 -15.21
N SER A 108 -11.18 5.16 -15.06
CA SER A 108 -11.89 5.23 -13.78
C SER A 108 -13.16 4.36 -13.82
N PHE A 109 -13.06 3.13 -13.33
CA PHE A 109 -14.09 2.09 -13.46
C PHE A 109 -14.63 1.57 -12.13
N THR A 110 -15.91 1.25 -12.12
CA THR A 110 -16.61 0.57 -11.03
C THR A 110 -16.37 -0.94 -11.13
N SER A 111 -15.44 -1.45 -10.31
CA SER A 111 -15.16 -2.89 -10.22
C SER A 111 -14.70 -3.26 -8.81
N ASP A 112 -15.24 -4.35 -8.29
CA ASP A 112 -14.80 -4.99 -7.04
C ASP A 112 -14.16 -6.37 -7.25
N TYR A 113 -13.99 -6.85 -8.49
CA TYR A 113 -13.56 -8.22 -8.81
C TYR A 113 -12.38 -8.70 -7.94
N HIS A 114 -11.22 -8.03 -8.02
CA HIS A 114 -10.03 -8.39 -7.25
C HIS A 114 -10.23 -8.31 -5.73
N ARG A 115 -11.05 -7.36 -5.24
CA ARG A 115 -11.34 -7.21 -3.80
C ARG A 115 -12.29 -8.31 -3.31
N GLN A 116 -13.23 -8.75 -4.15
CA GLN A 116 -14.08 -9.91 -3.85
C GLN A 116 -13.27 -11.20 -3.83
N GLU A 117 -12.33 -11.35 -4.76
CA GLU A 117 -11.42 -12.50 -4.81
C GLU A 117 -10.53 -12.56 -3.55
N GLU A 118 -9.88 -11.46 -3.18
CA GLU A 118 -9.08 -11.31 -1.96
C GLU A 118 -9.89 -11.67 -0.70
N LEU A 119 -11.06 -11.06 -0.54
CA LEU A 119 -11.94 -11.33 0.61
C LEU A 119 -12.48 -12.77 0.61
N SER A 120 -12.70 -13.38 -0.56
CA SER A 120 -13.11 -14.78 -0.65
C SER A 120 -11.99 -15.75 -0.24
N LYS A 121 -10.72 -15.45 -0.59
CA LYS A 121 -9.54 -16.20 -0.14
C LYS A 121 -9.31 -16.05 1.37
N LEU A 122 -9.57 -14.86 1.93
CA LEU A 122 -9.55 -14.63 3.38
C LEU A 122 -10.67 -15.39 4.10
N GLU A 123 -11.86 -15.46 3.50
CA GLU A 123 -13.01 -16.20 4.03
C GLU A 123 -12.75 -17.71 4.06
N SER A 124 -12.23 -18.30 2.98
CA SER A 124 -11.94 -19.74 2.90
C SER A 124 -10.86 -20.19 3.89
N ASN A 125 -9.90 -19.31 4.19
CA ASN A 125 -8.81 -19.58 5.12
C ASN A 125 -9.20 -19.28 6.60
N CYS A 126 -10.42 -18.80 6.85
CA CYS A 126 -10.89 -18.47 8.19
C CYS A 126 -11.71 -19.61 8.79
N GLN A 127 -11.39 -20.02 10.02
CA GLN A 127 -12.16 -21.03 10.77
C GLN A 127 -13.19 -20.44 11.75
N ILE A 128 -13.16 -19.14 12.01
CA ILE A 128 -13.96 -18.47 13.05
C ILE A 128 -15.17 -17.79 12.41
N ASP A 129 -16.37 -18.26 12.70
CA ASP A 129 -17.59 -17.79 12.02
C ASP A 129 -17.94 -16.33 12.31
N GLN A 130 -17.59 -15.80 13.49
CA GLN A 130 -17.69 -14.37 13.80
C GLN A 130 -16.84 -13.52 12.84
N LEU A 131 -15.63 -13.99 12.49
CA LEU A 131 -14.76 -13.30 11.55
C LEU A 131 -15.23 -13.48 10.11
N LYS A 132 -15.73 -14.67 9.73
CA LYS A 132 -16.40 -14.87 8.43
C LYS A 132 -17.58 -13.91 8.25
N LEU A 133 -18.38 -13.66 9.28
CA LEU A 133 -19.48 -12.69 9.22
C LEU A 133 -18.98 -11.28 8.90
N LEU A 134 -17.88 -10.83 9.53
CA LEU A 134 -17.28 -9.53 9.25
C LEU A 134 -16.73 -9.46 7.82
N ILE A 135 -16.03 -10.50 7.35
CA ILE A 135 -15.52 -10.60 5.97
C ILE A 135 -16.67 -10.59 4.96
N ARG A 136 -17.74 -11.36 5.18
CA ARG A 136 -18.95 -11.35 4.34
C ARG A 136 -19.65 -10.00 4.34
N SER A 137 -19.70 -9.31 5.48
CA SER A 137 -20.27 -7.95 5.55
C SER A 137 -19.43 -6.95 4.76
N GLU A 138 -18.10 -7.09 4.74
CA GLU A 138 -17.18 -6.27 3.92
C GLU A 138 -17.33 -6.57 2.42
N ARG A 139 -17.48 -7.85 2.04
CA ARG A 139 -17.79 -8.26 0.66
C ARG A 139 -19.10 -7.64 0.18
N LEU A 140 -20.17 -7.74 0.97
CA LEU A 140 -21.47 -7.15 0.65
C LEU A 140 -21.41 -5.62 0.60
N ARG A 141 -20.66 -4.97 1.50
CA ARG A 141 -20.48 -3.52 1.52
C ARG A 141 -19.72 -3.04 0.29
N THR A 142 -18.62 -3.72 -0.07
CA THR A 142 -17.83 -3.43 -1.28
C THR A 142 -18.70 -3.54 -2.53
N LYS A 143 -19.45 -4.65 -2.68
CA LYS A 143 -20.36 -4.85 -3.82
C LYS A 143 -21.40 -3.73 -3.95
N LYS A 144 -22.04 -3.35 -2.84
CA LYS A 144 -23.01 -2.24 -2.81
C LYS A 144 -22.38 -0.89 -3.22
N LEU A 145 -21.15 -0.61 -2.77
CA LEU A 145 -20.43 0.63 -3.12
C LEU A 145 -20.02 0.69 -4.59
N THR A 146 -19.64 -0.46 -5.18
CA THR A 146 -19.34 -0.57 -6.60
C THR A 146 -20.62 -0.40 -7.43
N GLN A 147 -21.71 -1.10 -7.07
CA GLN A 147 -23.01 -0.97 -7.72
C GLN A 147 -23.60 0.45 -7.65
N SER A 148 -23.32 1.20 -6.57
CA SER A 148 -23.74 2.60 -6.44
C SER A 148 -22.79 3.60 -7.11
N GLY A 149 -21.76 3.13 -7.83
CA GLY A 149 -20.72 3.95 -8.44
C GLY A 149 -19.74 4.62 -7.47
N ALA A 150 -19.91 4.48 -6.16
CA ALA A 150 -19.10 5.17 -5.14
C ALA A 150 -17.66 4.62 -5.03
N ARG A 151 -17.46 3.33 -5.36
CA ARG A 151 -16.13 2.72 -5.46
C ARG A 151 -15.68 2.68 -6.92
N LYS A 152 -14.58 3.38 -7.22
CA LYS A 152 -13.95 3.46 -8.55
C LYS A 152 -12.48 3.10 -8.44
N ASN A 153 -12.04 2.11 -9.20
CA ASN A 153 -10.61 1.83 -9.41
C ASN A 153 -10.11 2.76 -10.50
N LYS A 154 -8.97 3.43 -10.26
CA LYS A 154 -8.37 4.37 -11.21
C LYS A 154 -7.00 3.90 -11.63
N PHE A 155 -6.65 4.11 -12.90
CA PHE A 155 -5.31 3.86 -13.42
C PHE A 155 -4.91 4.96 -14.41
N LEU A 156 -3.61 5.22 -14.52
CA LEU A 156 -3.03 6.04 -15.56
C LEU A 156 -1.91 5.24 -16.22
N ARG A 157 -2.02 5.00 -17.52
CA ARG A 157 -1.05 4.25 -18.31
C ARG A 157 -0.50 5.11 -19.42
N LEU A 158 0.80 5.00 -19.66
CA LEU A 158 1.53 5.69 -20.70
C LEU A 158 2.03 4.64 -21.67
N TRP A 159 1.51 4.64 -22.89
CA TRP A 159 1.99 3.76 -23.95
C TRP A 159 2.90 4.52 -24.88
N CYS A 160 4.07 3.96 -25.14
CA CYS A 160 5.11 4.60 -25.94
C CYS A 160 5.48 3.72 -27.13
N THR A 161 5.55 4.28 -28.33
CA THR A 161 5.93 3.54 -29.54
C THR A 161 7.42 3.65 -29.87
N TYR A 162 7.92 2.64 -30.56
CA TYR A 162 9.17 2.64 -31.32
C TYR A 162 8.89 2.00 -32.68
N THR A 163 9.10 2.74 -33.77
CA THR A 163 8.75 2.35 -35.13
C THR A 163 10.02 1.99 -35.88
N VAL A 164 10.02 0.81 -36.51
CA VAL A 164 11.16 0.38 -37.32
C VAL A 164 11.16 1.18 -38.63
N ILE A 165 12.19 1.99 -38.83
CA ILE A 165 12.41 2.76 -40.06
C ILE A 165 13.15 1.87 -41.07
N ASP A 166 12.64 1.76 -42.30
CA ASP A 166 13.43 1.25 -43.43
C ASP A 166 14.35 2.36 -43.95
N ASP A 167 15.67 2.13 -43.92
CA ASP A 167 16.71 3.04 -44.44
C ASP A 167 16.69 3.06 -45.98
N ASP A 168 15.78 3.86 -46.57
CA ASP A 168 15.45 3.84 -48.00
C ASP A 168 16.45 4.56 -48.93
N GLU A 169 17.76 4.56 -48.60
CA GLU A 169 18.80 5.20 -49.44
C GLU A 169 20.07 4.38 -49.70
N ARG A 170 20.15 3.09 -49.32
CA ARG A 170 21.31 2.23 -49.68
C ARG A 170 21.06 0.82 -50.23
N SER A 171 19.84 0.29 -50.31
CA SER A 171 19.64 -1.11 -50.75
C SER A 171 18.27 -1.46 -51.38
N LYS A 172 17.78 -0.63 -52.32
CA LYS A 172 16.50 -0.85 -53.02
C LYS A 172 16.36 -2.24 -53.68
N ASP A 173 17.44 -2.81 -54.21
CA ASP A 173 17.41 -4.15 -54.83
C ASP A 173 17.26 -5.31 -53.82
N PHE A 174 17.67 -5.14 -52.56
CA PHE A 174 17.61 -6.23 -51.57
C PHE A 174 16.21 -6.33 -50.95
N ILE A 175 15.58 -5.19 -50.67
CA ILE A 175 14.27 -5.08 -49.99
C ILE A 175 13.14 -5.63 -50.87
N GLU A 176 13.10 -5.30 -52.17
CA GLU A 176 12.00 -5.73 -53.05
C GLU A 176 11.96 -7.26 -53.28
N SER A 177 13.11 -7.93 -53.22
CA SER A 177 13.20 -9.40 -53.30
C SER A 177 12.83 -10.10 -51.99
N LEU A 178 12.99 -9.42 -50.85
CA LEU A 178 12.83 -9.99 -49.51
C LEU A 178 11.37 -9.90 -49.02
N ILE A 179 10.68 -8.79 -49.30
CA ILE A 179 9.23 -8.63 -49.03
C ILE A 179 8.41 -9.73 -49.74
N ARG A 180 8.75 -10.05 -51.01
CA ARG A 180 8.12 -11.16 -51.75
C ARG A 180 8.39 -12.56 -51.18
N LYS A 181 9.38 -12.72 -50.30
CA LYS A 181 9.62 -13.97 -49.54
C LYS A 181 8.92 -13.96 -48.18
N LEU A 182 8.71 -12.79 -47.58
CA LEU A 182 7.98 -12.63 -46.30
C LEU A 182 6.47 -12.93 -46.43
N GLU A 183 5.86 -12.68 -47.60
CA GLU A 183 4.49 -13.16 -47.92
C GLU A 183 4.29 -14.67 -47.69
N LYS A 184 5.35 -15.48 -47.76
CA LYS A 184 5.29 -16.94 -47.51
C LYS A 184 5.71 -17.35 -46.09
N GLY A 185 6.48 -16.51 -45.39
CA GLY A 185 6.96 -16.80 -44.04
C GLY A 185 5.95 -16.48 -42.94
N TRP A 186 5.14 -15.43 -43.12
CA TRP A 186 4.22 -14.97 -42.07
C TRP A 186 3.06 -15.95 -41.78
N PHE A 187 2.64 -16.73 -42.79
CA PHE A 187 1.69 -17.83 -42.64
C PHE A 187 2.28 -19.07 -41.94
N ARG A 188 3.55 -19.02 -41.51
CA ARG A 188 4.21 -20.03 -40.66
C ARG A 188 4.71 -19.43 -39.34
N PHE A 189 4.03 -18.42 -38.80
CA PHE A 189 4.18 -18.05 -37.37
C PHE A 189 3.43 -19.08 -36.48
N THR A 190 3.74 -20.36 -36.71
CA THR A 190 3.03 -21.56 -36.27
C THR A 190 4.03 -22.75 -36.20
N GLY A 191 4.94 -22.71 -35.23
CA GLY A 191 5.61 -23.93 -34.71
C GLY A 191 6.92 -24.40 -35.34
N GLU A 192 7.48 -23.79 -36.39
CA GLU A 192 8.84 -24.12 -36.87
C GLU A 192 9.61 -22.87 -37.33
N ILE A 193 10.65 -22.49 -36.58
CA ILE A 193 11.54 -21.37 -36.92
C ILE A 193 12.87 -21.88 -37.44
N HIS A 194 13.20 -21.51 -38.69
CA HIS A 194 14.53 -21.66 -39.25
C HIS A 194 15.43 -20.47 -38.88
N ALA A 195 16.69 -20.76 -38.57
CA ALA A 195 17.67 -19.85 -37.95
C ALA A 195 17.91 -18.48 -38.64
N HIS A 196 17.51 -18.31 -39.90
CA HIS A 196 17.81 -17.09 -40.68
C HIS A 196 16.91 -15.88 -40.39
N ASN A 197 15.75 -16.09 -39.76
CA ASN A 197 14.82 -15.00 -39.39
C ASN A 197 15.13 -14.38 -38.01
N ASN A 198 15.75 -15.13 -37.11
CA ASN A 198 15.97 -14.72 -35.71
C ASN A 198 16.73 -13.41 -35.62
N THR A 199 17.86 -13.29 -36.33
CA THR A 199 18.76 -12.13 -36.25
C THR A 199 18.07 -10.81 -36.60
N ARG A 200 17.08 -10.79 -37.52
CA ARG A 200 16.35 -9.53 -37.83
C ARG A 200 15.40 -9.13 -36.70
N ILE A 201 14.64 -10.08 -36.14
CA ILE A 201 13.70 -9.81 -35.05
C ILE A 201 14.49 -9.47 -33.77
N GLU A 202 15.56 -10.19 -33.50
CA GLU A 202 16.48 -9.94 -32.39
C GLU A 202 17.07 -8.52 -32.45
N ASN A 203 17.59 -8.09 -33.61
CA ASN A 203 18.07 -6.73 -33.82
C ASN A 203 16.95 -5.68 -33.62
N ILE A 204 15.73 -5.93 -34.11
CA ILE A 204 14.59 -5.03 -33.89
C ILE A 204 14.28 -4.90 -32.40
N LEU A 205 14.27 -6.01 -31.66
CA LEU A 205 13.99 -6.01 -30.22
C LEU A 205 15.11 -5.32 -29.42
N GLN A 206 16.38 -5.62 -29.71
CA GLN A 206 17.54 -4.96 -29.10
C GLN A 206 17.54 -3.44 -29.36
N ASN A 207 17.33 -3.00 -30.61
CA ASN A 207 17.25 -1.58 -30.94
C ASN A 207 16.03 -0.91 -30.29
N SER A 208 14.87 -1.56 -30.30
CA SER A 208 13.67 -1.04 -29.62
C SER A 208 13.86 -0.90 -28.11
N PHE A 209 14.71 -1.74 -27.49
CA PHE A 209 15.07 -1.62 -26.09
C PHE A 209 16.03 -0.44 -25.85
N ASN A 210 17.12 -0.38 -26.61
CA ASN A 210 18.18 0.62 -26.44
C ASN A 210 17.74 2.03 -26.83
N ASP A 211 17.15 2.17 -28.02
CA ASP A 211 16.79 3.46 -28.61
C ASP A 211 15.34 3.86 -28.27
N GLY A 212 14.44 2.88 -28.13
CA GLY A 212 13.05 3.12 -27.75
C GLY A 212 12.83 3.18 -26.24
N PHE A 213 12.92 2.04 -25.58
CA PHE A 213 12.52 1.88 -24.17
C PHE A 213 13.39 2.68 -23.20
N LEU A 214 14.72 2.68 -23.34
CA LEU A 214 15.58 3.48 -22.46
C LEU A 214 15.36 4.98 -22.66
N GLN A 215 15.18 5.44 -23.91
CA GLN A 215 14.86 6.84 -24.20
C GLN A 215 13.52 7.25 -23.58
N TRP A 216 12.45 6.48 -23.80
CA TRP A 216 11.15 6.75 -23.19
C TRP A 216 11.17 6.68 -21.66
N SER A 217 11.89 5.72 -21.09
CA SER A 217 12.11 5.60 -19.64
C SER A 217 12.81 6.85 -19.07
N ALA A 218 13.74 7.47 -19.81
CA ALA A 218 14.41 8.70 -19.40
C ALA A 218 13.52 9.95 -19.57
N ILE A 219 12.75 10.05 -20.67
CA ILE A 219 11.80 11.16 -20.89
C ILE A 219 10.74 11.16 -19.77
N LEU A 220 10.06 10.02 -19.56
CA LEU A 220 8.98 9.94 -18.58
C LEU A 220 9.50 10.04 -17.13
N GLY A 221 10.55 9.29 -16.79
CA GLY A 221 11.07 9.20 -15.42
C GLY A 221 11.94 10.38 -14.99
N ASN A 222 12.85 10.85 -15.84
CA ASN A 222 13.86 11.86 -15.46
C ASN A 222 13.45 13.28 -15.87
N LYS A 223 12.84 13.46 -17.05
CA LYS A 223 12.45 14.79 -17.56
C LYS A 223 11.08 15.21 -17.02
N MET A 224 10.05 14.40 -17.28
CA MET A 224 8.69 14.64 -16.76
C MET A 224 8.56 14.36 -15.25
N LYS A 225 9.56 13.72 -14.63
CA LYS A 225 9.58 13.34 -13.20
C LYS A 225 8.35 12.52 -12.77
N LEU A 226 7.78 11.74 -13.69
CA LEU A 226 6.61 10.92 -13.42
C LEU A 226 7.01 9.62 -12.71
N GLY A 227 6.24 9.25 -11.68
CA GLY A 227 6.40 7.96 -11.00
C GLY A 227 5.92 6.82 -11.89
N ILE A 228 6.79 6.34 -12.78
CA ILE A 228 6.50 5.28 -13.75
C ILE A 228 7.03 3.91 -13.34
N ARG A 229 6.30 2.86 -13.73
CA ARG A 229 6.70 1.45 -13.66
C ARG A 229 6.36 0.78 -14.99
N VAL A 230 7.32 0.11 -15.61
CA VAL A 230 7.04 -0.70 -16.80
C VAL A 230 6.21 -1.93 -16.45
N LEU A 231 5.31 -2.34 -17.33
CA LEU A 231 4.53 -3.57 -17.18
C LEU A 231 5.30 -4.78 -17.74
N SER A 232 5.11 -5.95 -17.13
CA SER A 232 5.56 -7.22 -17.70
C SER A 232 4.69 -7.66 -18.89
N ALA A 233 5.16 -8.65 -19.66
CA ALA A 233 4.39 -9.26 -20.73
C ALA A 233 3.02 -9.79 -20.24
N GLU A 234 2.97 -10.39 -19.04
CA GLU A 234 1.73 -10.90 -18.43
C GLU A 234 0.78 -9.77 -18.01
N GLU A 235 1.30 -8.68 -17.47
CA GLU A 235 0.49 -7.51 -17.08
C GLU A 235 -0.10 -6.80 -18.30
N ILE A 236 0.66 -6.71 -19.40
CA ILE A 236 0.20 -6.20 -20.68
C ILE A 236 -0.89 -7.13 -21.25
N TRP A 237 -0.67 -8.44 -21.25
CA TRP A 237 -1.67 -9.40 -21.73
C TRP A 237 -2.97 -9.35 -20.91
N SER A 238 -2.87 -9.35 -19.59
CA SER A 238 -4.00 -9.17 -18.68
C SER A 238 -4.76 -7.87 -18.95
N THR A 239 -4.04 -6.77 -19.17
CA THR A 239 -4.64 -5.46 -19.51
C THR A 239 -5.39 -5.47 -20.84
N ILE A 240 -4.91 -6.20 -21.85
CA ILE A 240 -5.59 -6.35 -23.14
C ILE A 240 -6.78 -7.30 -23.01
N TRP A 241 -6.61 -8.43 -22.32
CA TRP A 241 -7.66 -9.41 -22.08
C TRP A 241 -8.89 -8.77 -21.42
N GLN A 242 -8.67 -7.99 -20.36
CA GLN A 242 -9.73 -7.35 -19.58
C GLN A 242 -10.50 -6.26 -20.35
N GLN A 243 -10.00 -5.78 -21.50
CA GLN A 243 -10.76 -4.86 -22.36
C GLN A 243 -11.92 -5.56 -23.07
N LEU A 244 -11.80 -6.88 -23.33
CA LEU A 244 -12.75 -7.65 -24.14
C LEU A 244 -13.44 -8.75 -23.32
N ASN A 245 -12.80 -9.30 -22.30
CA ASN A 245 -13.26 -10.46 -21.54
C ASN A 245 -13.40 -10.17 -20.02
N TYR A 246 -14.21 -10.96 -19.31
CA TYR A 246 -14.37 -10.88 -17.85
C TYR A 246 -13.63 -11.97 -17.06
N SER A 247 -13.15 -13.00 -17.74
CA SER A 247 -12.42 -14.11 -17.13
C SER A 247 -10.98 -13.74 -16.76
N THR A 248 -10.32 -14.64 -16.03
CA THR A 248 -8.86 -14.61 -15.86
C THR A 248 -8.17 -14.85 -17.22
N PRO A 249 -7.15 -14.06 -17.59
CA PRO A 249 -6.45 -14.24 -18.85
C PRO A 249 -5.81 -15.65 -18.93
N PRO A 250 -5.86 -16.32 -20.09
CA PRO A 250 -5.09 -17.53 -20.34
C PRO A 250 -3.60 -17.21 -20.42
N ALA A 251 -2.75 -18.24 -20.49
CA ALA A 251 -1.33 -18.07 -20.78
C ALA A 251 -1.13 -17.24 -22.07
N ILE A 252 -0.04 -16.46 -22.14
CA ILE A 252 0.26 -15.67 -23.33
C ILE A 252 0.42 -16.63 -24.53
N PRO A 253 -0.20 -16.35 -25.69
CA PRO A 253 -0.06 -17.19 -26.88
C PRO A 253 1.28 -16.93 -27.57
N ASN A 254 2.12 -17.95 -27.65
CA ASN A 254 3.44 -17.97 -28.30
C ASN A 254 4.31 -16.73 -27.94
N PRO A 255 4.62 -16.51 -26.65
CA PRO A 255 5.41 -15.37 -26.21
C PRO A 255 6.84 -15.47 -26.72
N LEU A 256 7.38 -14.32 -27.16
CA LEU A 256 8.79 -14.16 -27.46
C LEU A 256 9.53 -13.71 -26.21
N LYS A 257 10.67 -14.33 -25.91
CA LYS A 257 11.59 -13.89 -24.86
C LYS A 257 12.93 -13.57 -25.51
N ILE A 258 13.54 -12.46 -25.13
CA ILE A 258 14.94 -12.18 -25.46
C ILE A 258 15.74 -11.95 -24.19
N ASP A 259 16.90 -12.59 -24.10
CA ASP A 259 17.87 -12.39 -23.03
C ASP A 259 19.32 -12.49 -23.55
N PRO A 260 20.34 -12.14 -22.75
CA PRO A 260 21.71 -12.02 -23.23
C PRO A 260 22.46 -13.36 -23.32
N ILE A 261 21.82 -14.48 -22.94
CA ILE A 261 22.44 -15.80 -22.81
C ILE A 261 21.88 -16.73 -23.89
N ASP A 262 20.55 -16.86 -23.93
CA ASP A 262 19.82 -17.75 -24.83
C ASP A 262 19.38 -17.06 -26.14
N GLY A 263 19.55 -15.72 -26.23
CA GLY A 263 19.17 -14.92 -27.39
C GLY A 263 17.65 -14.78 -27.51
N LEU A 264 17.13 -14.77 -28.75
CA LEU A 264 15.69 -14.76 -29.03
C LEU A 264 15.11 -16.18 -28.99
N VAL A 265 14.21 -16.44 -28.04
CA VAL A 265 13.50 -17.71 -27.83
C VAL A 265 12.00 -17.49 -28.01
N GLU A 266 11.34 -18.36 -28.77
CA GLU A 266 9.87 -18.48 -28.80
C GLU A 266 9.45 -19.73 -28.03
N THR A 267 8.46 -19.60 -27.15
CA THR A 267 7.85 -20.75 -26.48
C THR A 267 6.48 -21.00 -27.10
N GLN A 268 6.32 -22.06 -27.89
CA GLN A 268 5.00 -22.41 -28.43
C GLN A 268 4.08 -22.88 -27.29
N THR A 269 3.02 -22.10 -27.04
CA THR A 269 1.98 -22.36 -26.03
C THR A 269 0.60 -22.54 -26.65
N SER A 270 0.43 -22.25 -27.94
CA SER A 270 -0.85 -22.21 -28.65
C SER A 270 -0.69 -22.50 -30.14
N ASP A 271 -1.62 -23.28 -30.71
CA ASP A 271 -1.75 -23.47 -32.16
C ASP A 271 -2.46 -22.30 -32.85
N PHE A 272 -3.10 -21.41 -32.07
CA PHE A 272 -3.82 -20.24 -32.58
C PHE A 272 -3.03 -18.95 -32.37
N HIS A 273 -2.97 -18.13 -33.42
CA HIS A 273 -2.40 -16.78 -33.38
C HIS A 273 -3.16 -15.86 -32.40
N ILE A 274 -2.44 -15.08 -31.61
CA ILE A 274 -2.92 -14.27 -30.48
C ILE A 274 -4.22 -13.48 -30.74
N ARG A 275 -4.39 -12.91 -31.94
CA ARG A 275 -5.61 -12.16 -32.34
C ARG A 275 -6.91 -12.97 -32.19
N HIS A 276 -6.89 -14.27 -32.50
CA HIS A 276 -8.09 -15.11 -32.41
C HIS A 276 -8.45 -15.40 -30.95
N GLN A 277 -7.44 -15.55 -30.08
CA GLN A 277 -7.67 -15.87 -28.67
C GLN A 277 -8.10 -14.67 -27.84
N MET A 278 -7.90 -13.43 -28.31
CA MET A 278 -8.36 -12.21 -27.63
C MET A 278 -9.88 -12.15 -27.38
N LEU A 279 -10.67 -12.95 -28.11
CA LEU A 279 -12.12 -13.05 -27.96
C LEU A 279 -12.46 -14.41 -27.33
N GLU A 280 -12.82 -14.43 -26.05
CA GLU A 280 -13.19 -15.66 -25.34
C GLU A 280 -14.50 -16.27 -25.82
N ASN A 281 -15.51 -15.42 -26.08
CA ASN A 281 -16.87 -15.83 -26.44
C ASN A 281 -17.61 -14.70 -27.20
N GLU A 282 -18.88 -14.94 -27.54
CA GLU A 282 -19.70 -13.98 -28.29
C GLU A 282 -19.91 -12.63 -27.58
N GLU A 283 -19.92 -12.57 -26.25
CA GLU A 283 -20.06 -11.31 -25.50
C GLU A 283 -18.80 -10.44 -25.54
N SER A 284 -17.65 -11.05 -25.84
CA SER A 284 -16.36 -10.38 -26.06
C SER A 284 -16.29 -9.64 -27.38
N VAL A 285 -17.19 -9.94 -28.34
CA VAL A 285 -17.19 -9.34 -29.67
C VAL A 285 -17.83 -7.94 -29.62
N PRO A 286 -17.09 -6.85 -29.91
CA PRO A 286 -17.65 -5.51 -29.91
C PRO A 286 -18.62 -5.31 -31.08
N PHE A 287 -19.87 -4.96 -30.77
CA PHE A 287 -20.88 -4.56 -31.75
C PHE A 287 -20.82 -3.05 -31.98
N PHE A 288 -20.49 -2.63 -33.21
CA PHE A 288 -20.37 -1.23 -33.59
C PHE A 288 -21.67 -0.70 -34.23
N ASP A 289 -22.37 0.20 -33.53
CA ASP A 289 -23.39 1.08 -34.12
C ASP A 289 -22.76 2.43 -34.53
N ARG A 290 -23.50 3.26 -35.29
CA ARG A 290 -23.08 4.63 -35.61
C ARG A 290 -23.04 5.57 -34.40
N LYS A 291 -23.77 5.26 -33.32
CA LYS A 291 -23.90 6.12 -32.12
C LYS A 291 -23.21 5.57 -30.88
N TRP A 292 -22.95 4.27 -30.82
CA TRP A 292 -22.42 3.58 -29.64
C TRP A 292 -21.70 2.28 -30.04
N VAL A 293 -20.86 1.77 -29.15
CA VAL A 293 -20.33 0.41 -29.24
C VAL A 293 -20.90 -0.41 -28.08
N LYS A 294 -21.48 -1.59 -28.34
CA LYS A 294 -21.89 -2.52 -27.29
C LYS A 294 -20.81 -3.57 -27.13
N LEU A 295 -20.34 -3.78 -25.90
CA LEU A 295 -19.30 -4.74 -25.55
C LEU A 295 -19.61 -5.25 -24.14
N GLN A 296 -19.54 -6.56 -23.90
CA GLN A 296 -19.80 -7.16 -22.58
C GLN A 296 -21.13 -6.71 -21.92
N ASN A 297 -22.20 -6.61 -22.71
CA ASN A 297 -23.51 -6.06 -22.30
C ASN A 297 -23.53 -4.60 -21.78
N LYS A 298 -22.43 -3.86 -21.88
CA LYS A 298 -22.36 -2.41 -21.64
C LYS A 298 -22.40 -1.63 -22.96
N TYR A 299 -22.87 -0.39 -22.91
CA TYR A 299 -22.82 0.57 -24.02
C TYR A 299 -21.71 1.59 -23.78
N ILE A 300 -20.88 1.80 -24.80
CA ILE A 300 -19.77 2.75 -24.82
C ILE A 300 -20.16 3.92 -25.73
N GLY A 301 -20.18 5.12 -25.16
CA GLY A 301 -20.29 6.38 -25.91
C GLY A 301 -18.91 6.99 -26.10
N ALA A 302 -18.49 7.18 -27.35
CA ALA A 302 -17.24 7.87 -27.66
C ALA A 302 -17.48 9.39 -27.74
N LEU A 303 -16.69 10.17 -27.00
CA LEU A 303 -16.73 11.63 -27.02
C LEU A 303 -15.36 12.17 -27.46
N ASN A 304 -15.37 13.04 -28.48
CA ASN A 304 -14.18 13.73 -28.94
C ASN A 304 -14.19 15.18 -28.44
N PHE A 305 -13.04 15.69 -27.99
CA PHE A 305 -12.86 17.12 -27.71
C PHE A 305 -12.90 17.90 -29.03
N SER A 306 -14.05 18.50 -29.33
CA SER A 306 -14.29 19.24 -30.58
C SER A 306 -13.58 20.60 -30.63
N GLN A 307 -13.22 21.16 -29.48
CA GLN A 307 -12.52 22.43 -29.33
C GLN A 307 -11.45 22.31 -28.24
N LYS A 308 -10.38 23.11 -28.36
CA LYS A 308 -9.40 23.30 -27.27
C LYS A 308 -10.08 24.06 -26.12
N PRO A 309 -9.74 23.79 -24.85
CA PRO A 309 -10.18 24.62 -23.74
C PRO A 309 -9.71 26.07 -23.93
N GLY A 310 -10.52 27.04 -23.51
CA GLY A 310 -10.31 28.48 -23.74
C GLY A 310 -9.19 29.13 -22.90
N GLY A 311 -8.16 28.36 -22.52
CA GLY A 311 -7.18 28.73 -21.52
C GLY A 311 -7.62 28.36 -20.10
N TRP A 312 -6.70 28.56 -19.15
CA TRP A 312 -6.90 28.38 -17.71
C TRP A 312 -6.43 29.65 -16.99
N TYR A 313 -6.98 29.91 -15.80
CA TYR A 313 -6.58 31.06 -14.99
C TYR A 313 -5.15 30.93 -14.45
N ASP A 314 -4.78 29.71 -14.05
CA ASP A 314 -3.46 29.35 -13.54
C ASP A 314 -3.10 27.89 -13.90
N GLU A 315 -1.85 27.54 -13.60
CA GLU A 315 -1.28 26.20 -13.67
C GLU A 315 -2.09 25.16 -12.89
N GLN A 316 -2.68 25.56 -11.76
CA GLN A 316 -3.42 24.65 -10.88
C GLN A 316 -4.74 24.20 -11.50
N ALA A 317 -5.50 25.14 -12.09
CA ALA A 317 -6.69 24.86 -12.87
C ALA A 317 -6.34 24.01 -14.11
N GLN A 318 -5.19 24.21 -14.73
CA GLN A 318 -4.76 23.41 -15.89
C GLN A 318 -4.49 21.94 -15.54
N LEU A 319 -3.74 21.61 -14.47
CA LEU A 319 -3.55 20.20 -14.05
C LEU A 319 -4.87 19.56 -13.61
N ARG A 320 -5.73 20.33 -12.96
CA ARG A 320 -6.96 19.81 -12.35
C ARG A 320 -8.14 19.71 -13.32
N TYR A 321 -8.09 20.39 -14.47
CA TYR A 321 -9.19 20.50 -15.44
C TYR A 321 -9.96 19.19 -15.72
N LEU A 322 -9.28 18.13 -16.19
CA LEU A 322 -9.94 16.85 -16.46
C LEU A 322 -10.17 16.03 -15.17
N TRP A 323 -9.29 16.17 -14.18
CA TRP A 323 -9.42 15.47 -12.91
C TRP A 323 -10.66 15.89 -12.13
N GLU A 324 -11.01 17.18 -12.09
CA GLU A 324 -12.20 17.72 -11.42
C GLU A 324 -13.52 17.34 -12.09
N LEU A 325 -13.46 16.87 -13.34
CA LEU A 325 -14.59 16.21 -13.99
C LEU A 325 -14.63 14.73 -13.57
N ILE A 326 -13.56 13.98 -13.84
CA ILE A 326 -13.48 12.52 -13.65
C ILE A 326 -13.55 12.09 -12.16
N SER A 327 -13.20 12.99 -11.23
CA SER A 327 -13.31 12.73 -9.79
C SER A 327 -14.71 12.89 -9.21
N ARG A 328 -15.68 13.45 -9.97
CA ARG A 328 -17.06 13.62 -9.49
C ARG A 328 -17.72 12.29 -9.19
N ASP A 329 -18.50 12.23 -8.12
CA ASP A 329 -19.22 11.02 -7.72
C ASP A 329 -20.17 10.53 -8.83
N SER A 330 -20.76 11.43 -9.63
CA SER A 330 -21.64 11.12 -10.77
C SER A 330 -20.98 10.56 -12.03
N ILE A 331 -19.64 10.56 -12.15
CA ILE A 331 -18.93 10.09 -13.36
C ILE A 331 -18.22 8.76 -13.07
N SER A 332 -18.72 7.69 -13.65
CA SER A 332 -18.20 6.31 -13.50
C SER A 332 -17.98 5.67 -14.86
N ASP A 333 -17.21 4.58 -14.90
CA ASP A 333 -16.91 3.78 -16.09
C ASP A 333 -16.48 4.66 -17.28
N THR A 334 -15.45 5.48 -17.03
CA THR A 334 -14.96 6.49 -17.97
C THR A 334 -13.48 6.29 -18.26
N GLU A 335 -13.11 6.44 -19.53
CA GLU A 335 -11.71 6.52 -19.96
C GLU A 335 -11.45 7.83 -20.71
N VAL A 336 -10.20 8.30 -20.63
CA VAL A 336 -9.68 9.39 -21.45
C VAL A 336 -8.41 8.88 -22.12
N ILE A 337 -8.41 8.92 -23.45
CA ILE A 337 -7.27 8.57 -24.30
C ILE A 337 -6.81 9.85 -25.00
N CYS A 338 -5.55 10.21 -24.81
CA CYS A 338 -4.90 11.34 -25.48
C CYS A 338 -3.62 10.84 -26.14
N GLN A 339 -3.41 11.14 -27.42
CA GLN A 339 -2.21 10.76 -28.15
C GLN A 339 -1.45 12.01 -28.60
N VAL A 340 -0.15 12.04 -28.32
CA VAL A 340 0.74 13.17 -28.60
C VAL A 340 1.93 12.70 -29.42
N THR A 341 2.33 13.52 -30.39
CA THR A 341 3.50 13.31 -31.26
C THR A 341 4.31 14.59 -31.36
N LYS A 342 5.59 14.47 -31.72
CA LYS A 342 6.45 15.64 -31.94
C LYS A 342 6.22 16.27 -33.32
N ALA A 343 6.14 17.60 -33.37
CA ALA A 343 6.14 18.37 -34.62
C ALA A 343 7.56 18.43 -35.24
N ASN A 344 7.65 18.41 -36.57
CA ASN A 344 8.91 18.32 -37.32
C ASN A 344 9.83 19.55 -37.09
N GLN A 345 11.11 19.31 -36.78
CA GLN A 345 12.03 20.29 -36.15
C GLN A 345 13.28 20.68 -36.97
N THR A 346 13.19 20.71 -38.31
CA THR A 346 14.30 21.16 -39.18
C THR A 346 14.81 22.59 -38.88
N ILE A 347 14.03 23.40 -38.16
CA ILE A 347 14.29 24.83 -37.92
C ILE A 347 14.99 25.12 -36.57
N SER A 348 15.05 24.16 -35.63
CA SER A 348 15.41 24.43 -34.22
C SER A 348 16.80 23.92 -33.77
N LYS A 349 17.57 23.28 -34.64
CA LYS A 349 18.83 22.59 -34.26
C LYS A 349 20.11 23.45 -34.25
N THR A 350 20.09 24.70 -34.74
CA THR A 350 21.33 25.48 -34.95
C THR A 350 21.95 26.09 -33.68
N ASN A 351 21.19 26.26 -32.59
CA ASN A 351 21.57 27.19 -31.50
C ASN A 351 21.94 26.58 -30.14
N LEU A 352 21.79 25.26 -29.92
CA LEU A 352 21.87 24.67 -28.55
C LEU A 352 22.88 23.53 -28.39
N GLN A 353 23.93 23.50 -29.20
CA GLN A 353 25.00 22.48 -29.12
C GLN A 353 26.28 22.94 -28.38
N ARG A 354 26.21 24.02 -27.58
CA ARG A 354 27.41 24.64 -26.95
C ARG A 354 27.60 24.40 -25.45
N ILE A 355 26.59 23.94 -24.70
CA ILE A 355 26.69 23.88 -23.23
C ILE A 355 26.07 22.59 -22.68
N THR A 356 26.94 21.68 -22.20
CA THR A 356 26.91 21.00 -20.89
C THR A 356 27.57 19.61 -20.99
N LYS A 357 28.72 19.43 -20.35
CA LYS A 357 29.30 18.11 -20.02
C LYS A 357 30.15 18.25 -18.75
N GLN A 358 30.30 17.15 -17.99
CA GLN A 358 30.89 17.06 -16.63
C GLN A 358 29.90 17.57 -15.55
N SER A 359 29.69 16.93 -14.39
CA SER A 359 30.35 15.82 -13.64
C SER A 359 29.29 14.99 -12.84
N ILE A 360 29.29 13.64 -12.72
CA ILE A 360 30.10 12.68 -11.90
C ILE A 360 29.75 12.62 -10.37
N THR A 361 29.16 11.46 -9.95
CA THR A 361 29.25 10.54 -8.75
C THR A 361 29.87 11.00 -7.38
N SER A 362 29.70 10.40 -6.15
CA SER A 362 29.27 9.03 -5.69
C SER A 362 28.90 8.82 -4.17
N THR A 363 27.91 7.96 -3.87
CA THR A 363 27.93 6.71 -3.00
C THR A 363 28.18 6.67 -1.44
N SER A 364 27.20 6.11 -0.68
CA SER A 364 27.28 5.27 0.59
C SER A 364 27.67 5.90 1.97
N PHE A 365 27.57 5.31 3.20
CA PHE A 365 27.27 3.93 3.75
C PHE A 365 26.73 3.92 5.24
N SER A 366 26.62 2.73 5.89
CA SER A 366 25.98 2.24 7.17
C SER A 366 26.42 2.84 8.56
N THR A 367 26.00 2.45 9.80
CA THR A 367 25.62 1.14 10.42
C THR A 367 24.88 1.24 11.80
N GLU A 368 24.67 0.13 12.53
CA GLU A 368 23.83 -0.05 13.74
C GLU A 368 24.61 -0.18 15.09
N LYS A 369 23.92 0.00 16.24
CA LYS A 369 23.59 -1.07 17.22
C LYS A 369 22.80 -0.55 18.43
N GLY A 370 22.02 -1.42 19.09
CA GLY A 370 21.28 -1.08 20.30
C GLY A 370 21.21 -2.25 21.29
N ASN A 371 21.25 -1.95 22.59
CA ASN A 371 21.08 -2.94 23.66
C ASN A 371 20.67 -2.27 24.99
N ILE A 372 19.38 -1.91 25.14
CA ILE A 372 18.84 -1.23 26.33
C ILE A 372 17.40 -1.71 26.57
N ASP A 373 17.09 -2.22 27.78
CA ASP A 373 15.73 -2.14 28.34
C ASP A 373 15.66 -2.36 29.87
N VAL A 374 16.21 -3.46 30.40
CA VAL A 374 16.03 -3.85 31.82
C VAL A 374 16.63 -2.85 32.82
N LYS A 375 17.83 -2.33 32.53
CA LYS A 375 18.55 -1.36 33.36
C LYS A 375 17.72 -0.07 33.57
N SER A 376 17.03 0.39 32.54
CA SER A 376 16.23 1.63 32.59
C SER A 376 15.04 1.50 33.55
N VAL A 377 14.40 0.33 33.62
CA VAL A 377 13.29 0.09 34.56
C VAL A 377 13.77 0.15 36.01
N LEU A 378 14.88 -0.52 36.33
CA LEU A 378 15.45 -0.51 37.68
C LEU A 378 15.93 0.90 38.10
N MET A 379 16.52 1.67 37.17
CA MET A 379 16.85 3.08 37.42
C MET A 379 15.60 3.90 37.79
N THR A 380 14.49 3.75 37.05
CA THR A 380 13.21 4.42 37.37
C THR A 380 12.65 3.99 38.72
N MET A 381 12.75 2.69 39.07
CA MET A 381 12.30 2.18 40.37
C MET A 381 13.06 2.78 41.55
N VAL A 382 14.39 2.88 41.43
CA VAL A 382 15.24 3.41 42.51
C VAL A 382 15.15 4.94 42.58
N MET A 383 15.35 5.65 41.47
CA MET A 383 15.44 7.11 41.40
C MET A 383 14.08 7.82 41.45
N GLY A 384 13.01 7.20 40.94
CA GLY A 384 11.72 7.86 40.72
C GLY A 384 11.63 8.57 39.36
N THR A 385 10.57 9.36 39.15
CA THR A 385 10.28 10.05 37.88
C THR A 385 10.91 11.44 37.76
N SER A 386 11.37 12.05 38.85
CA SER A 386 12.00 13.37 38.85
C SER A 386 13.39 13.33 39.46
N MET A 387 14.40 13.73 38.67
CA MET A 387 15.82 13.77 39.06
C MET A 387 16.23 15.09 39.73
N ILE A 388 15.29 16.02 39.94
CA ILE A 388 15.56 17.38 40.38
C ILE A 388 16.10 17.38 41.81
N GLY A 389 17.35 17.80 41.99
CA GLY A 389 18.03 17.89 43.29
C GLY A 389 18.83 16.66 43.73
N VAL A 390 18.94 15.61 42.91
CA VAL A 390 19.75 14.42 43.23
C VAL A 390 21.20 14.59 42.75
N SER A 391 22.17 14.17 43.56
CA SER A 391 23.59 14.23 43.20
C SER A 391 23.91 13.40 41.95
N PRO A 392 24.61 13.94 40.94
CA PRO A 392 25.07 13.19 39.77
C PRO A 392 25.98 12.00 40.13
N THR A 393 26.78 12.12 41.20
CA THR A 393 27.67 11.06 41.68
C THR A 393 26.86 9.86 42.18
N ILE A 394 25.84 10.10 43.03
CA ILE A 394 24.93 9.06 43.53
C ILE A 394 24.20 8.39 42.36
N THR A 395 23.73 9.17 41.38
CA THR A 395 23.06 8.64 40.18
C THR A 395 23.96 7.67 39.41
N THR A 396 25.23 8.04 39.20
CA THR A 396 26.23 7.23 38.48
C THR A 396 26.63 5.98 39.27
N ASN A 397 26.73 6.08 40.60
CA ASN A 397 27.01 4.95 41.49
C ASN A 397 25.85 3.94 41.46
N ILE A 398 24.61 4.41 41.60
CA ILE A 398 23.40 3.57 41.50
C ILE A 398 23.34 2.87 40.13
N GLU A 399 23.61 3.61 39.06
CA GLU A 399 23.61 3.06 37.70
C GLU A 399 24.65 1.94 37.51
N SER A 400 25.83 2.12 38.10
CA SER A 400 26.95 1.15 38.05
C SER A 400 26.67 -0.09 38.88
N ILE A 401 26.14 0.09 40.11
CA ILE A 401 25.76 -1.01 41.01
C ILE A 401 24.65 -1.86 40.39
N ILE A 402 23.61 -1.23 39.80
CA ILE A 402 22.53 -1.95 39.10
C ILE A 402 23.08 -2.73 37.91
N ALA A 403 24.00 -2.17 37.12
CA ALA A 403 24.62 -2.87 36.00
C ALA A 403 25.41 -4.10 36.46
N LEU A 404 26.16 -3.99 37.56
CA LEU A 404 26.96 -5.07 38.12
C LEU A 404 26.08 -6.17 38.73
N ALA A 405 25.07 -5.81 39.53
CA ALA A 405 24.10 -6.76 40.09
C ALA A 405 23.32 -7.51 38.99
N LEU A 406 22.89 -6.82 37.91
CA LEU A 406 22.26 -7.48 36.76
C LEU A 406 23.21 -8.45 36.05
N LYS A 407 24.49 -8.08 35.94
CA LYS A 407 25.53 -8.94 35.35
C LYS A 407 25.75 -10.19 36.22
N THR A 408 25.80 -10.08 37.54
CA THR A 408 25.91 -11.26 38.42
C THR A 408 24.65 -12.13 38.30
N PHE A 409 23.47 -11.53 38.47
CA PHE A 409 22.18 -12.24 38.44
C PHE A 409 21.96 -13.07 37.16
N PHE A 410 22.18 -12.50 35.97
CA PHE A 410 22.00 -13.23 34.72
C PHE A 410 23.15 -14.19 34.37
N ASN A 411 24.29 -14.11 35.07
CA ASN A 411 25.39 -15.08 34.93
C ASN A 411 25.37 -16.20 35.97
N ASP A 412 24.49 -16.15 36.97
CA ASP A 412 24.29 -17.24 37.92
C ASP A 412 23.70 -18.49 37.23
N ASP A 413 24.26 -19.66 37.52
CA ASP A 413 23.89 -20.91 36.85
C ASP A 413 22.57 -21.52 37.35
N GLU A 414 22.16 -21.24 38.60
CA GLU A 414 20.81 -21.61 39.08
C GLU A 414 19.75 -20.75 38.38
N ILE A 415 19.98 -19.44 38.29
CA ILE A 415 19.09 -18.49 37.60
C ILE A 415 18.94 -18.87 36.12
N LYS A 416 20.05 -19.16 35.41
CA LYS A 416 20.01 -19.67 34.02
C LYS A 416 19.24 -20.98 33.90
N SER A 417 19.47 -21.93 34.82
CA SER A 417 18.82 -23.26 34.80
C SER A 417 17.30 -23.13 34.99
N ARG A 418 16.85 -22.28 35.91
CA ARG A 418 15.43 -21.98 36.14
C ARG A 418 14.78 -21.31 34.93
N TYR A 419 15.43 -20.31 34.31
CA TYR A 419 14.93 -19.72 33.06
C TYR A 419 14.83 -20.75 31.91
N LYS A 420 15.85 -21.59 31.73
CA LYS A 420 15.86 -22.63 30.70
C LYS A 420 14.72 -23.64 30.90
N SER A 421 14.53 -24.10 32.14
CA SER A 421 13.48 -25.04 32.53
C SER A 421 12.08 -24.46 32.31
N ALA A 422 11.85 -23.19 32.68
CA ALA A 422 10.60 -22.49 32.43
C ALA A 422 10.29 -22.36 30.93
N ILE A 423 11.29 -21.99 30.11
CA ILE A 423 11.13 -21.84 28.65
C ILE A 423 10.86 -23.19 27.97
N GLN A 424 11.53 -24.26 28.39
CA GLN A 424 11.36 -25.60 27.79
C GLN A 424 10.01 -26.24 28.12
N ASN A 425 9.55 -26.14 29.38
CA ASN A 425 8.29 -26.73 29.82
C ASN A 425 7.06 -25.85 29.50
N GLY A 426 7.27 -24.54 29.35
CA GLY A 426 6.26 -23.61 28.87
C GLY A 426 5.26 -23.12 29.92
N PHE A 427 4.41 -22.20 29.47
CA PHE A 427 3.49 -21.43 30.30
C PHE A 427 2.49 -22.32 31.06
N GLY A 428 2.35 -22.07 32.37
CA GLY A 428 1.38 -22.76 33.24
C GLY A 428 1.89 -24.04 33.90
N THR A 429 3.14 -24.45 33.64
CA THR A 429 3.79 -25.57 34.33
C THR A 429 4.35 -25.17 35.70
N GLN A 430 4.69 -26.14 36.55
CA GLN A 430 5.38 -25.87 37.82
C GLN A 430 6.69 -25.10 37.60
N TYR A 431 7.51 -25.52 36.64
CA TYR A 431 8.77 -24.85 36.26
C TYR A 431 8.56 -23.39 35.82
N TRP A 432 7.41 -23.07 35.22
CA TRP A 432 7.07 -21.67 34.91
C TRP A 432 6.85 -20.85 36.18
N ASN A 433 6.25 -21.43 37.22
CA ASN A 433 6.07 -20.76 38.52
C ASN A 433 7.41 -20.55 39.27
N GLU A 434 8.46 -21.27 38.90
CA GLU A 434 9.82 -21.16 39.44
C GLU A 434 10.70 -20.14 38.66
N THR A 435 10.16 -19.48 37.63
CA THR A 435 10.86 -18.44 36.84
C THR A 435 11.43 -17.34 37.75
N PRO A 436 12.73 -16.99 37.65
CA PRO A 436 13.33 -15.94 38.47
C PRO A 436 12.69 -14.55 38.27
N THR A 437 12.55 -13.82 39.37
CA THR A 437 11.80 -12.56 39.50
C THR A 437 12.62 -11.46 40.17
N LEU A 438 12.01 -10.28 40.37
CA LEU A 438 12.59 -9.18 41.17
C LEU A 438 12.93 -9.59 42.62
N LYS A 439 12.24 -10.59 43.21
CA LYS A 439 12.57 -11.10 44.55
C LYS A 439 13.91 -11.82 44.56
N ASP A 440 14.17 -12.64 43.55
CA ASP A 440 15.45 -13.32 43.38
C ASP A 440 16.56 -12.28 43.18
N PHE A 441 16.33 -11.29 42.31
CA PHE A 441 17.28 -10.19 42.04
C PHE A 441 17.65 -9.36 43.30
N TYR A 442 16.69 -9.09 44.19
CA TYR A 442 16.94 -8.34 45.44
C TYR A 442 18.05 -8.95 46.32
N ASN A 443 18.23 -10.27 46.27
CA ASN A 443 19.31 -10.95 47.01
C ASN A 443 20.70 -10.61 46.45
N PHE A 444 20.80 -10.47 45.12
CA PHE A 444 22.03 -10.07 44.41
C PHE A 444 22.37 -8.59 44.59
N CYS A 445 21.43 -7.75 45.02
CA CYS A 445 21.69 -6.38 45.48
C CYS A 445 22.32 -6.35 46.89
N SER A 446 23.37 -7.13 47.16
CA SER A 446 24.08 -7.18 48.45
C SER A 446 25.59 -7.30 48.26
N PRO A 447 26.42 -6.87 49.24
CA PRO A 447 27.88 -6.76 49.05
C PRO A 447 28.55 -8.05 48.55
N ALA A 448 28.13 -9.20 49.09
CA ALA A 448 28.67 -10.52 48.77
C ALA A 448 28.54 -10.92 47.27
N PHE A 449 27.50 -10.47 46.57
CA PHE A 449 27.27 -10.80 45.16
C PHE A 449 27.82 -9.75 44.18
N ILE A 450 28.25 -8.59 44.68
CA ILE A 450 28.72 -7.46 43.87
C ILE A 450 30.27 -7.44 43.83
N GLN A 451 30.96 -8.35 44.54
CA GLN A 451 32.43 -8.46 44.64
C GLN A 451 33.10 -7.14 45.08
N LEU A 452 32.39 -6.38 45.92
CA LEU A 452 32.82 -5.07 46.44
C LEU A 452 34.08 -5.15 47.30
N ASP A 453 34.43 -6.34 47.80
CA ASP A 453 35.63 -6.62 48.59
C ASP A 453 36.94 -6.24 47.88
N SER A 454 36.92 -6.12 46.54
CA SER A 454 38.08 -5.73 45.73
C SER A 454 38.21 -4.22 45.46
N ILE A 455 37.18 -3.41 45.74
CA ILE A 455 37.13 -1.98 45.36
C ILE A 455 36.65 -1.05 46.50
N ALA A 456 35.81 -1.54 47.42
CA ALA A 456 34.95 -0.68 48.24
C ALA A 456 35.02 -0.96 49.75
N SER A 457 36.22 -1.17 50.31
CA SER A 457 36.38 -1.30 51.77
C SER A 457 36.28 0.02 52.56
N LYS A 458 36.17 1.20 51.89
CA LYS A 458 36.10 2.53 52.56
C LYS A 458 35.26 3.63 51.86
N SER A 459 34.50 3.37 50.80
CA SER A 459 33.70 4.40 50.12
C SER A 459 32.26 4.49 50.66
N GLN A 460 32.05 5.41 51.61
CA GLN A 460 30.74 5.79 52.17
C GLN A 460 29.65 5.92 51.10
N GLU A 461 29.95 6.62 50.00
CA GLU A 461 29.03 6.91 48.88
C GLU A 461 28.53 5.65 48.13
N ILE A 462 29.31 4.56 48.10
CA ILE A 462 28.91 3.30 47.44
C ILE A 462 27.97 2.51 48.37
N SER A 463 28.23 2.55 49.68
CA SER A 463 27.35 1.94 50.68
C SER A 463 25.98 2.61 50.69
N GLU A 464 25.94 3.95 50.71
CA GLU A 464 24.71 4.75 50.68
C GLU A 464 23.89 4.48 49.40
N ALA A 465 24.55 4.41 48.23
CA ALA A 465 23.89 4.05 46.98
C ALA A 465 23.30 2.62 46.99
N LEU A 466 24.01 1.64 47.58
CA LEU A 466 23.53 0.26 47.70
C LEU A 466 22.35 0.15 48.68
N GLU A 467 22.40 0.83 49.81
CA GLU A 467 21.28 0.90 50.76
C GLU A 467 20.04 1.54 50.13
N GLN A 468 20.21 2.64 49.38
CA GLN A 468 19.12 3.27 48.64
C GLN A 468 18.48 2.31 47.62
N ILE A 469 19.29 1.55 46.86
CA ILE A 469 18.77 0.52 45.95
C ILE A 469 17.94 -0.52 46.70
N ARG A 470 18.47 -1.07 47.80
CA ARG A 470 17.78 -2.10 48.60
C ARG A 470 16.47 -1.55 49.19
N LEU A 471 16.50 -0.37 49.80
CA LEU A 471 15.32 0.28 50.39
C LEU A 471 14.22 0.51 49.34
N ARG A 472 14.59 1.02 48.15
CA ARG A 472 13.62 1.30 47.08
C ARG A 472 13.07 0.02 46.45
N ILE A 473 13.88 -0.99 46.18
CA ILE A 473 13.38 -2.29 45.70
C ILE A 473 12.46 -2.94 46.74
N ASN A 474 12.82 -2.91 48.03
CA ASN A 474 11.99 -3.46 49.11
C ASN A 474 10.65 -2.71 49.24
N TYR A 475 10.65 -1.38 49.13
CA TYR A 475 9.41 -0.60 48.99
C TYR A 475 8.56 -1.10 47.82
N TRP A 476 9.14 -1.26 46.62
CA TRP A 476 8.41 -1.79 45.47
C TRP A 476 7.84 -3.19 45.73
N LEU A 477 8.59 -4.12 46.34
CA LEU A 477 8.09 -5.47 46.68
C LEU A 477 6.79 -5.44 47.51
N SER A 478 6.54 -4.36 48.26
CA SER A 478 5.30 -4.16 49.01
C SER A 478 4.13 -3.57 48.19
N THR A 479 4.39 -2.82 47.12
CA THR A 479 3.32 -2.15 46.33
C THR A 479 2.58 -3.12 45.40
N ARG A 480 1.35 -2.76 45.00
CA ARG A 480 0.54 -3.57 44.07
C ARG A 480 1.25 -3.83 42.73
N VAL A 481 1.94 -2.82 42.21
CA VAL A 481 2.74 -2.91 40.97
C VAL A 481 3.93 -3.83 41.17
N GLY A 482 4.73 -3.60 42.22
CA GLY A 482 5.90 -4.41 42.49
C GLY A 482 5.56 -5.87 42.78
N GLN A 483 4.48 -6.15 43.50
CA GLN A 483 3.96 -7.52 43.69
C GLN A 483 3.56 -8.22 42.38
N SER A 484 3.15 -7.46 41.35
CA SER A 484 2.75 -8.00 40.06
C SER A 484 3.96 -8.30 39.16
N ILE A 485 5.00 -7.47 39.16
CA ILE A 485 6.28 -7.74 38.46
C ILE A 485 7.20 -8.73 39.21
N SER A 486 6.94 -8.95 40.50
CA SER A 486 7.66 -9.90 41.37
C SER A 486 7.03 -11.30 41.41
N ARG A 487 6.26 -11.63 40.37
CA ARG A 487 5.69 -12.96 40.13
C ARG A 487 6.07 -13.39 38.70
N PRO A 488 6.15 -14.70 38.44
CA PRO A 488 6.27 -15.21 37.08
C PRO A 488 5.19 -14.63 36.15
N SER A 489 5.57 -14.37 34.91
CA SER A 489 4.71 -13.75 33.90
C SER A 489 3.41 -14.52 33.68
N SER A 490 2.26 -13.85 33.72
CA SER A 490 0.96 -14.41 33.35
C SER A 490 0.69 -14.37 31.83
N PHE A 491 1.64 -13.87 31.02
CA PHE A 491 1.48 -13.77 29.57
C PHE A 491 1.69 -15.11 28.87
N ARG A 492 0.68 -15.54 28.09
CA ARG A 492 0.77 -16.71 27.20
C ARG A 492 1.81 -16.46 26.10
N THR A 493 2.87 -17.25 26.08
CA THR A 493 3.99 -17.13 25.12
C THR A 493 3.59 -17.34 23.66
N ASN A 494 2.46 -18.01 23.40
CA ASN A 494 1.93 -18.28 22.05
C ASN A 494 0.86 -17.28 21.58
N ALA A 495 0.53 -16.23 22.34
CA ALA A 495 -0.50 -15.26 21.97
C ALA A 495 -0.16 -14.53 20.65
N LYS A 496 -1.13 -14.44 19.74
CA LYS A 496 -1.04 -13.66 18.48
C LYS A 496 -1.41 -12.18 18.64
N LEU A 497 -2.19 -11.86 19.68
CA LEU A 497 -2.54 -10.51 20.09
C LEU A 497 -2.28 -10.41 21.60
N LEU A 498 -1.60 -9.35 22.02
CA LEU A 498 -1.43 -8.97 23.42
C LEU A 498 -2.00 -7.57 23.59
N VAL A 499 -2.88 -7.39 24.57
CA VAL A 499 -3.49 -6.09 24.91
C VAL A 499 -3.14 -5.78 26.35
N PHE A 500 -2.50 -4.63 26.57
CA PHE A 500 -2.13 -4.15 27.90
C PHE A 500 -3.13 -3.07 28.32
N ALA A 501 -4.13 -3.46 29.12
CA ALA A 501 -5.15 -2.55 29.62
C ALA A 501 -4.64 -1.78 30.85
N LEU A 502 -4.04 -0.61 30.62
CA LEU A 502 -3.63 0.31 31.68
C LEU A 502 -4.85 1.13 32.15
N ARG A 503 -5.40 0.80 33.32
CA ARG A 503 -6.55 1.49 33.95
C ARG A 503 -6.26 1.79 35.42
N ASN A 504 -6.83 2.89 35.93
CA ASN A 504 -6.80 3.30 37.34
C ASN A 504 -5.37 3.36 37.93
N LEU A 505 -4.48 4.10 37.26
CA LEU A 505 -3.12 4.36 37.73
C LEU A 505 -3.16 5.41 38.84
N SER A 506 -2.70 5.05 40.04
CA SER A 506 -2.80 5.86 41.27
C SER A 506 -1.65 6.84 41.48
N SER A 507 -0.50 6.62 40.83
CA SER A 507 0.66 7.51 40.90
C SER A 507 1.46 7.47 39.59
N GLU A 508 2.20 8.54 39.30
CA GLU A 508 3.10 8.62 38.14
C GLU A 508 4.17 7.52 38.13
N ALA A 509 4.69 7.15 39.31
CA ALA A 509 5.71 6.12 39.43
C ALA A 509 5.13 4.72 39.12
N ASP A 510 3.93 4.41 39.62
CA ASP A 510 3.21 3.16 39.31
C ASP A 510 2.91 3.06 37.81
N ALA A 511 2.47 4.17 37.20
CA ALA A 511 2.20 4.30 35.78
C ALA A 511 3.44 4.01 34.93
N ALA A 512 4.55 4.68 35.24
CA ALA A 512 5.83 4.50 34.54
C ALA A 512 6.28 3.03 34.59
N ILE A 513 6.30 2.40 35.77
CA ILE A 513 6.81 1.03 35.92
C ILE A 513 5.90 -0.01 35.26
N LEU A 514 4.57 0.13 35.36
CA LEU A 514 3.64 -0.75 34.65
C LEU A 514 3.78 -0.61 33.14
N ALA A 515 3.86 0.61 32.61
CA ALA A 515 3.96 0.84 31.18
C ALA A 515 5.35 0.45 30.62
N LEU A 516 6.43 0.65 31.37
CA LEU A 516 7.77 0.12 31.05
C LEU A 516 7.79 -1.42 31.03
N SER A 517 7.14 -2.06 32.01
CA SER A 517 7.05 -3.53 32.08
C SER A 517 6.19 -4.10 30.94
N ALA A 518 5.06 -3.46 30.65
CA ALA A 518 4.20 -3.77 29.50
C ALA A 518 4.95 -3.58 28.18
N TYR A 519 5.66 -2.47 28.01
CA TYR A 519 6.51 -2.20 26.86
C TYR A 519 7.57 -3.28 26.68
N SER A 520 8.33 -3.63 27.73
CA SER A 520 9.40 -4.63 27.62
C SER A 520 8.87 -6.05 27.33
N ALA A 521 7.67 -6.39 27.82
CA ALA A 521 6.97 -7.62 27.46
C ALA A 521 6.49 -7.60 25.99
N ALA A 522 5.88 -6.49 25.57
CA ALA A 522 5.39 -6.27 24.21
C ALA A 522 6.54 -6.24 23.19
N LEU A 523 7.68 -5.62 23.50
CA LEU A 523 8.88 -5.56 22.66
C LEU A 523 9.49 -6.95 22.48
N ARG A 524 9.67 -7.71 23.57
CA ARG A 524 10.15 -9.11 23.49
C ARG A 524 9.20 -9.97 22.66
N ARG A 525 7.89 -9.76 22.74
CA ARG A 525 6.93 -10.44 21.86
C ARG A 525 7.06 -9.98 20.41
N ALA A 526 7.17 -8.68 20.16
CA ALA A 526 7.31 -8.09 18.83
C ALA A 526 8.54 -8.61 18.09
N LEU A 527 9.66 -8.79 18.81
CA LEU A 527 10.91 -9.38 18.30
C LEU A 527 10.84 -10.91 18.11
N SER A 528 9.91 -11.60 18.76
CA SER A 528 9.73 -13.07 18.61
C SER A 528 9.00 -13.48 17.33
N SER A 529 8.77 -12.56 16.39
CA SER A 529 8.05 -12.79 15.14
C SER A 529 8.68 -11.99 14.00
N LYS A 530 8.74 -12.56 12.78
CA LYS A 530 9.38 -11.94 11.60
C LYS A 530 8.77 -10.57 11.24
N ALA A 531 7.49 -10.37 11.56
CA ALA A 531 6.81 -9.09 11.47
C ALA A 531 5.82 -8.97 12.62
N SER A 532 5.68 -7.77 13.18
CA SER A 532 4.77 -7.49 14.29
C SER A 532 4.28 -6.04 14.25
N ILE A 533 3.14 -5.78 14.92
CA ILE A 533 2.58 -4.44 15.07
C ILE A 533 2.59 -4.10 16.56
N PHE A 534 3.14 -2.92 16.87
CA PHE A 534 3.13 -2.33 18.20
C PHE A 534 2.17 -1.14 18.19
N PHE A 535 0.99 -1.29 18.78
CA PHE A 535 -0.06 -0.26 18.77
C PHE A 535 -0.12 0.44 20.14
N LEU A 536 0.00 1.77 20.12
CA LEU A 536 -0.15 2.65 21.28
C LEU A 536 -1.47 3.41 21.14
N ASP A 537 -2.46 3.07 21.94
CA ASP A 537 -3.70 3.84 22.03
C ASP A 537 -3.57 4.96 23.08
N GLU A 538 -4.20 6.11 22.82
CA GLU A 538 -4.09 7.35 23.64
C GLU A 538 -2.64 7.66 24.10
N ALA A 539 -1.71 7.61 23.15
CA ALA A 539 -0.28 7.76 23.38
C ALA A 539 0.14 9.06 24.12
N PRO A 540 -0.54 10.22 23.99
CA PRO A 540 -0.26 11.41 24.79
C PRO A 540 -0.16 11.16 26.30
N ILE A 541 -1.00 10.29 26.87
CA ILE A 541 -0.99 9.93 28.30
C ILE A 541 0.33 9.23 28.66
N LEU A 542 0.83 8.37 27.77
CA LEU A 542 2.07 7.61 27.99
C LEU A 542 3.33 8.45 27.73
N PHE A 543 3.22 9.52 26.94
CA PHE A 543 4.35 10.40 26.61
C PHE A 543 4.61 11.51 27.64
N GLN A 544 3.76 11.64 28.67
CA GLN A 544 4.08 12.38 29.90
C GLN A 544 5.26 11.75 30.67
N PHE A 545 5.58 10.48 30.41
CA PHE A 545 6.69 9.78 31.03
C PHE A 545 7.90 9.70 30.10
N ASP A 546 8.93 10.51 30.37
CA ASP A 546 10.14 10.61 29.52
C ASP A 546 10.82 9.26 29.23
N ALA A 547 10.83 8.34 30.21
CA ALA A 547 11.36 6.99 30.04
C ALA A 547 10.63 6.20 28.94
N ILE A 548 9.30 6.35 28.85
CA ILE A 548 8.46 5.69 27.84
C ILE A 548 8.63 6.40 26.49
N ALA A 549 8.56 7.73 26.46
CA ALA A 549 8.78 8.50 25.24
C ALA A 549 10.14 8.17 24.59
N SER A 550 11.21 8.08 25.39
CA SER A 550 12.56 7.69 24.96
C SER A 550 12.62 6.26 24.39
N LEU A 551 11.88 5.32 24.97
CA LEU A 551 11.76 3.96 24.45
C LEU A 551 10.98 3.90 23.13
N ILE A 552 9.82 4.53 23.04
CA ILE A 552 9.03 4.58 21.80
C ILE A 552 9.81 5.30 20.70
N GLY A 553 10.50 6.40 20.99
CA GLY A 553 11.36 7.09 20.03
C GLY A 553 12.50 6.20 19.50
N ARG A 554 13.10 5.33 20.34
CA ARG A 554 14.07 4.31 19.89
C ARG A 554 13.41 3.22 19.06
N LEU A 555 12.18 2.82 19.38
CA LEU A 555 11.43 1.80 18.64
C LEU A 555 10.99 2.29 17.26
N CYS A 556 10.54 3.55 17.13
CA CYS A 556 10.23 4.15 15.83
C CYS A 556 11.48 4.21 14.93
N ALA A 557 12.65 4.59 15.49
CA ALA A 557 13.88 4.71 14.72
C ALA A 557 14.52 3.37 14.30
N ASN A 558 14.42 2.32 15.13
CA ASN A 558 15.14 1.05 14.91
C ASN A 558 14.23 -0.16 14.62
N GLY A 559 12.98 -0.14 15.08
CA GLY A 559 12.08 -1.30 15.08
C GLY A 559 11.79 -1.86 13.69
N ALA A 560 11.78 -1.00 12.66
CA ALA A 560 11.57 -1.42 11.27
C ALA A 560 12.62 -2.44 10.79
N LYS A 561 13.89 -2.31 11.22
CA LYS A 561 14.97 -3.27 10.90
C LYS A 561 14.70 -4.67 11.49
N SER A 562 13.96 -4.72 12.60
CA SER A 562 13.54 -5.95 13.28
C SER A 562 12.11 -6.37 12.95
N GLY A 563 11.50 -5.82 11.90
CA GLY A 563 10.14 -6.17 11.45
C GLY A 563 9.00 -5.59 12.28
N ILE A 564 9.28 -4.69 13.23
CA ILE A 564 8.28 -4.07 14.11
C ILE A 564 7.72 -2.80 13.44
N ARG A 565 6.40 -2.74 13.30
CA ARG A 565 5.67 -1.54 12.85
C ARG A 565 5.00 -0.86 14.03
N VAL A 566 5.39 0.37 14.35
CA VAL A 566 4.79 1.16 15.42
C VAL A 566 3.59 1.94 14.88
N ILE A 567 2.47 1.91 15.59
CA ILE A 567 1.27 2.72 15.31
C ILE A 567 0.93 3.50 16.57
N ILE A 568 0.67 4.80 16.41
CA ILE A 568 0.42 5.75 17.50
C ILE A 568 -0.94 6.40 17.24
N SER A 569 -1.86 6.27 18.20
CA SER A 569 -3.17 6.92 18.24
C SER A 569 -3.08 8.12 19.19
N ALA A 570 -3.53 9.30 18.73
CA ALA A 570 -3.51 10.54 19.49
C ALA A 570 -4.54 11.53 18.94
N GLN A 571 -5.01 12.45 19.80
CA GLN A 571 -5.97 13.48 19.43
C GLN A 571 -5.32 14.71 18.78
N GLU A 572 -4.12 15.10 19.23
CA GLU A 572 -3.33 16.19 18.69
C GLU A 572 -1.82 15.85 18.66
N PRO A 573 -1.02 16.49 17.78
CA PRO A 573 0.42 16.24 17.72
C PRO A 573 1.21 16.97 18.82
N GLU A 574 0.65 18.02 19.42
CA GLU A 574 1.41 18.91 20.31
C GLU A 574 1.84 18.22 21.60
N THR A 575 0.97 17.43 22.23
CA THR A 575 1.32 16.63 23.42
C THR A 575 2.42 15.61 23.13
N ILE A 576 2.48 15.05 21.91
CA ILE A 576 3.59 14.16 21.50
C ILE A 576 4.88 14.99 21.33
N TYR A 577 4.78 16.19 20.78
CA TYR A 577 5.92 17.07 20.53
C TYR A 577 6.61 17.55 21.82
N GLN A 578 5.86 17.69 22.91
CA GLN A 578 6.39 18.07 24.22
C GLN A 578 7.23 16.96 24.90
N SER A 579 7.20 15.73 24.40
CA SER A 579 7.90 14.58 25.00
C SER A 579 9.40 14.54 24.68
N ALA A 580 10.22 13.99 25.60
CA ALA A 580 11.68 13.90 25.49
C ALA A 580 12.24 13.12 24.28
N SER A 581 11.40 12.58 23.38
CA SER A 581 11.86 11.97 22.12
C SER A 581 10.97 12.27 20.91
N ALA A 582 10.22 13.37 20.98
CA ALA A 582 9.43 13.92 19.88
C ALA A 582 10.17 13.91 18.53
N GLN A 583 11.39 14.45 18.45
CA GLN A 583 12.16 14.50 17.20
C GLN A 583 12.36 13.12 16.56
N LYS A 584 12.65 12.08 17.35
CA LYS A 584 12.81 10.70 16.86
C LYS A 584 11.48 10.09 16.44
N ILE A 585 10.40 10.39 17.14
CA ILE A 585 9.05 9.91 16.81
C ILE A 585 8.60 10.55 15.50
N PHE A 586 8.60 11.88 15.39
CA PHE A 586 8.14 12.62 14.21
C PHE A 586 8.96 12.31 12.95
N ALA A 587 10.28 12.15 13.07
CA ALA A 587 11.14 11.82 11.93
C ALA A 587 10.95 10.39 11.36
N ASN A 588 10.33 9.48 12.12
CA ASN A 588 10.17 8.07 11.74
C ASN A 588 8.71 7.64 11.55
N ILE A 589 7.72 8.47 11.88
CA ILE A 589 6.33 8.28 11.43
C ILE A 589 6.27 8.72 9.95
N THR A 590 6.27 7.76 9.04
CA THR A 590 6.22 8.00 7.58
C THR A 590 4.80 8.11 7.04
N THR A 591 3.83 7.45 7.69
CA THR A 591 2.42 7.44 7.28
C THR A 591 1.54 7.96 8.42
N ARG A 592 0.66 8.92 8.14
CA ARG A 592 -0.28 9.51 9.11
C ARG A 592 -1.71 9.45 8.55
N LEU A 593 -2.68 9.12 9.42
CA LEU A 593 -4.11 9.20 9.11
C LEU A 593 -4.74 10.25 10.02
N VAL A 594 -5.05 11.42 9.47
CA VAL A 594 -5.63 12.54 10.21
C VAL A 594 -7.13 12.60 9.95
N GLY A 595 -7.93 12.40 11.00
CA GLY A 595 -9.38 12.49 10.92
C GLY A 595 -9.88 13.95 10.94
N ARG A 596 -11.10 14.15 11.45
CA ARG A 596 -11.59 15.47 11.84
C ARG A 596 -10.73 16.03 12.97
N ILE A 597 -10.36 17.31 12.87
CA ILE A 597 -9.66 18.06 13.94
C ILE A 597 -10.51 19.23 14.44
N GLN A 598 -10.13 19.83 15.56
CA GLN A 598 -10.68 21.12 15.99
C GLN A 598 -9.97 22.27 15.26
N SER A 599 -10.61 23.43 15.11
CA SER A 599 -10.01 24.59 14.44
C SER A 599 -8.74 25.10 15.14
N SER A 600 -8.68 25.00 16.48
CA SER A 600 -7.50 25.28 17.30
C SER A 600 -6.32 24.34 17.03
N ALA A 601 -6.59 23.11 16.59
CA ALA A 601 -5.55 22.11 16.34
C ALA A 601 -4.88 22.27 14.97
N VAL A 602 -5.37 23.16 14.09
CA VAL A 602 -4.82 23.36 12.73
C VAL A 602 -3.36 23.81 12.77
N ASP A 603 -3.04 24.81 13.59
CA ASP A 603 -1.69 25.39 13.66
C ASP A 603 -0.61 24.37 14.08
N PRO A 604 -0.82 23.50 15.09
CA PRO A 604 0.06 22.37 15.36
C PRO A 604 0.41 21.51 14.13
N PHE A 605 -0.52 21.19 13.23
CA PHE A 605 -0.17 20.41 12.03
C PHE A 605 0.71 21.21 11.05
N ILE A 606 0.44 22.50 10.88
CA ILE A 606 1.25 23.39 10.04
C ILE A 606 2.67 23.54 10.62
N VAL A 607 2.78 23.81 11.93
CA VAL A 607 4.07 24.05 12.59
C VAL A 607 4.90 22.77 12.67
N ARG A 608 4.30 21.63 13.04
CA ARG A 608 5.02 20.37 13.33
C ARG A 608 5.23 19.48 12.11
N PHE A 609 4.23 19.33 11.23
CA PHE A 609 4.31 18.46 10.04
C PHE A 609 4.50 19.23 8.73
N LYS A 610 4.53 20.57 8.77
CA LYS A 610 4.66 21.44 7.58
C LYS A 610 3.54 21.26 6.56
N TYR A 611 2.35 20.88 7.02
CA TYR A 611 1.20 20.72 6.14
C TYR A 611 0.75 22.08 5.56
N PRO A 612 0.42 22.15 4.25
CA PRO A 612 -0.13 23.36 3.65
C PRO A 612 -1.49 23.71 4.27
N ILE A 613 -1.66 24.98 4.63
CA ILE A 613 -2.82 25.48 5.39
C ILE A 613 -4.13 25.22 4.64
N GLU A 614 -4.12 25.38 3.32
CA GLU A 614 -5.24 25.14 2.41
C GLU A 614 -5.69 23.67 2.36
N ILE A 615 -4.81 22.73 2.69
CA ILE A 615 -5.14 21.30 2.80
C ILE A 615 -5.66 20.97 4.19
N ILE A 616 -4.86 21.24 5.24
CA ILE A 616 -5.18 20.77 6.60
C ILE A 616 -6.37 21.50 7.23
N ARG A 617 -6.64 22.75 6.85
CA ARG A 617 -7.82 23.49 7.33
C ARG A 617 -9.13 22.79 6.94
N VAL A 618 -9.17 22.02 5.85
CA VAL A 618 -10.37 21.25 5.46
C VAL A 618 -10.79 20.26 6.54
N ASN A 619 -9.82 19.65 7.26
CA ASN A 619 -10.06 18.70 8.35
C ASN A 619 -10.82 19.31 9.55
N SER A 620 -10.80 20.63 9.73
CA SER A 620 -11.55 21.30 10.81
C SER A 620 -13.00 21.67 10.43
N THR A 621 -13.37 21.53 9.15
CA THR A 621 -14.68 21.93 8.62
C THR A 621 -15.72 20.81 8.65
N GLU A 622 -16.98 21.16 8.42
CA GLU A 622 -18.08 20.20 8.24
C GLU A 622 -17.89 19.22 7.07
N ALA A 623 -16.97 19.50 6.14
CA ALA A 623 -16.60 18.57 5.08
C ALA A 623 -16.07 17.23 5.64
N PHE A 624 -15.43 17.28 6.81
CA PHE A 624 -14.85 16.13 7.53
C PHE A 624 -15.78 15.49 8.56
N TYR A 625 -17.00 15.99 8.74
CA TYR A 625 -17.98 15.33 9.60
C TYR A 625 -18.39 13.97 8.98
N PRO A 626 -18.53 12.89 9.77
CA PRO A 626 -19.01 11.60 9.28
C PRO A 626 -20.33 11.73 8.50
N LYS A 627 -20.36 11.23 7.27
CA LYS A 627 -21.50 11.42 6.37
C LYS A 627 -22.51 10.28 6.57
N LYS A 628 -23.54 10.57 7.36
CA LYS A 628 -24.60 9.63 7.77
C LYS A 628 -25.30 8.94 6.58
N SER A 629 -25.67 9.68 5.54
CA SER A 629 -26.34 9.13 4.35
C SER A 629 -25.51 8.03 3.66
N GLY A 630 -24.25 8.33 3.37
CA GLY A 630 -23.31 7.40 2.73
C GLY A 630 -22.73 6.33 3.67
N ILE A 631 -22.81 6.52 4.99
CA ILE A 631 -22.11 5.74 6.03
C ILE A 631 -20.60 5.67 5.73
N TYR A 632 -19.92 6.81 5.86
CA TYR A 632 -18.46 6.90 5.77
C TYR A 632 -17.86 8.00 6.66
N SER A 633 -16.58 7.82 7.01
CA SER A 633 -15.72 8.82 7.63
C SER A 633 -14.71 9.39 6.62
N GLN A 634 -14.27 10.62 6.87
CA GLN A 634 -13.33 11.36 6.05
C GLN A 634 -11.96 11.38 6.74
N TRP A 635 -10.90 11.21 5.96
CA TRP A 635 -9.53 11.13 6.42
C TRP A 635 -8.61 11.89 5.47
N LEU A 636 -7.57 12.50 6.01
CA LEU A 636 -6.39 12.93 5.27
C LEU A 636 -5.31 11.87 5.51
N LEU A 637 -4.98 11.11 4.47
CA LEU A 637 -3.82 10.22 4.45
C LEU A 637 -2.61 11.04 4.03
N ASP A 638 -1.60 11.07 4.88
CA ASP A 638 -0.25 11.46 4.52
C ASP A 638 0.60 10.19 4.35
N ASP A 639 1.09 9.96 3.14
CA ASP A 639 2.11 8.95 2.86
C ASP A 639 3.40 9.65 2.39
N ASN A 640 4.38 9.78 3.29
CA ASN A 640 5.68 10.40 3.01
C ASN A 640 5.59 11.80 2.36
N GLY A 641 4.67 12.63 2.83
CA GLY A 641 4.39 13.99 2.32
C GLY A 641 3.27 14.06 1.27
N LYS A 642 2.73 12.92 0.82
CA LYS A 642 1.62 12.89 -0.17
C LYS A 642 0.28 12.94 0.55
N LEU A 643 -0.35 14.11 0.53
CA LEU A 643 -1.55 14.46 1.32
C LEU A 643 -2.88 14.15 0.59
N THR A 644 -3.31 12.89 0.61
CA THR A 644 -4.53 12.40 -0.08
C THR A 644 -5.78 12.49 0.79
N PHE A 645 -6.86 13.08 0.28
CA PHE A 645 -8.19 12.98 0.93
C PHE A 645 -8.85 11.61 0.63
N CYS A 646 -9.25 10.91 1.69
CA CYS A 646 -9.76 9.54 1.63
C CYS A 646 -11.12 9.40 2.34
N ARG A 647 -12.00 8.57 1.78
CA ARG A 647 -13.27 8.15 2.40
C ARG A 647 -13.15 6.70 2.89
N TYR A 648 -13.41 6.43 4.16
CA TYR A 648 -13.50 5.07 4.70
C TYR A 648 -14.97 4.68 4.89
N TYR A 649 -15.40 3.62 4.19
CA TYR A 649 -16.76 3.09 4.23
C TYR A 649 -16.78 1.78 5.03
N PRO A 650 -17.12 1.79 6.33
CA PRO A 650 -17.12 0.56 7.13
C PRO A 650 -18.19 -0.44 6.66
N ALA A 651 -17.88 -1.72 6.81
CA ALA A 651 -18.86 -2.80 6.82
C ALA A 651 -19.87 -2.60 7.96
N TYR A 652 -21.16 -2.85 7.70
CA TYR A 652 -22.23 -2.55 8.68
C TYR A 652 -22.15 -3.43 9.94
N CYS A 653 -21.84 -4.73 9.79
CA CYS A 653 -21.64 -5.60 10.96
C CYS A 653 -20.39 -5.20 11.78
N LEU A 654 -19.34 -4.70 11.12
CA LEU A 654 -18.15 -4.19 11.80
C LEU A 654 -18.51 -2.94 12.63
N LEU A 655 -19.16 -1.95 12.01
CA LEU A 655 -19.58 -0.72 12.68
C LEU A 655 -20.53 -1.01 13.87
N ALA A 656 -21.48 -1.93 13.70
CA ALA A 656 -22.40 -2.38 14.75
C ALA A 656 -21.69 -3.14 15.89
N SER A 657 -20.64 -3.92 15.57
CA SER A 657 -19.87 -4.66 16.59
C SER A 657 -19.09 -3.74 17.53
N VAL A 658 -18.65 -2.57 17.05
CA VAL A 658 -17.90 -1.58 17.83
C VAL A 658 -18.77 -0.45 18.41
N ALA A 659 -20.07 -0.44 18.11
CA ALA A 659 -21.02 0.52 18.67
C ALA A 659 -20.99 0.52 20.21
N ASN A 660 -20.96 1.70 20.81
CA ASN A 660 -20.62 1.86 22.22
C ASN A 660 -21.41 2.96 22.97
N ASN A 661 -22.27 3.74 22.31
CA ASN A 661 -23.14 4.67 23.04
C ASN A 661 -24.20 3.87 23.84
N PRO A 662 -24.65 4.33 25.02
CA PRO A 662 -25.56 3.55 25.89
C PRO A 662 -26.80 3.01 25.16
N ASN A 663 -27.48 3.85 24.38
CA ASN A 663 -28.67 3.47 23.62
C ASN A 663 -28.36 2.43 22.51
N GLU A 664 -27.18 2.50 21.90
CA GLU A 664 -26.71 1.51 20.92
C GLU A 664 -26.43 0.16 21.59
N GLN A 665 -25.83 0.19 22.78
CA GLN A 665 -25.53 -1.01 23.56
C GLN A 665 -26.82 -1.68 24.06
N GLU A 666 -27.81 -0.91 24.52
CA GLU A 666 -29.13 -1.45 24.91
C GLU A 666 -29.78 -2.14 23.72
N LEU A 667 -29.94 -1.44 22.59
CA LEU A 667 -30.57 -2.00 21.40
C LEU A 667 -29.84 -3.26 20.90
N ARG A 668 -28.50 -3.25 20.87
CA ARG A 668 -27.70 -4.44 20.54
C ARG A 668 -27.97 -5.60 21.51
N THR A 669 -28.06 -5.32 22.79
CA THR A 669 -28.32 -6.33 23.83
C THR A 669 -29.72 -6.93 23.69
N LEU A 670 -30.72 -6.11 23.37
CA LEU A 670 -32.08 -6.58 23.09
C LEU A 670 -32.12 -7.51 21.87
N PHE A 671 -31.43 -7.15 20.78
CA PHE A 671 -31.31 -8.01 19.59
C PHE A 671 -30.56 -9.32 19.88
N LEU A 672 -29.42 -9.27 20.57
CA LEU A 672 -28.66 -10.48 20.92
C LEU A 672 -29.42 -11.39 21.88
N LYS A 673 -30.26 -10.84 22.77
CA LYS A 673 -31.15 -11.61 23.64
C LYS A 673 -32.32 -12.23 22.89
N TYR A 674 -32.91 -11.51 21.94
CA TYR A 674 -33.99 -12.05 21.09
C TYR A 674 -33.48 -13.18 20.18
N TYR A 675 -32.26 -13.04 19.64
CA TYR A 675 -31.59 -14.03 18.81
C TYR A 675 -30.53 -14.83 19.60
N GLN A 676 -30.82 -15.20 20.86
CA GLN A 676 -29.87 -15.93 21.71
C GLN A 676 -29.38 -17.26 21.08
N ASP A 677 -30.25 -17.94 20.33
CA ASP A 677 -29.96 -19.20 19.65
C ASP A 677 -29.15 -19.02 18.34
N ASN A 678 -29.06 -17.78 17.84
CA ASN A 678 -28.21 -17.41 16.71
C ASN A 678 -27.68 -15.96 16.84
N PRO A 679 -26.65 -15.73 17.68
CA PRO A 679 -26.12 -14.39 17.94
C PRO A 679 -25.55 -13.69 16.70
N LEU A 680 -25.12 -14.46 15.68
CA LEU A 680 -24.66 -13.91 14.39
C LEU A 680 -25.82 -13.26 13.62
N LEU A 681 -26.98 -13.93 13.55
CA LEU A 681 -28.19 -13.34 12.99
C LEU A 681 -28.65 -12.13 13.81
N GLY A 682 -28.54 -12.20 15.14
CA GLY A 682 -28.81 -11.07 16.03
C GLY A 682 -27.95 -9.84 15.71
N LEU A 683 -26.64 -10.02 15.50
CA LEU A 683 -25.73 -8.94 15.11
C LEU A 683 -26.06 -8.38 13.71
N VAL A 684 -26.43 -9.23 12.75
CA VAL A 684 -26.87 -8.78 11.42
C VAL A 684 -28.13 -7.91 11.54
N LYS A 685 -29.16 -8.36 12.26
CA LYS A 685 -30.41 -7.62 12.43
C LYS A 685 -30.22 -6.33 13.23
N PHE A 686 -29.42 -6.35 14.29
CA PHE A 686 -28.99 -5.12 14.95
C PHE A 686 -28.27 -4.18 13.97
N SER A 687 -27.39 -4.67 13.09
CA SER A 687 -26.68 -3.81 12.14
C SER A 687 -27.60 -3.15 11.11
N GLU A 688 -28.69 -3.81 10.70
CA GLU A 688 -29.70 -3.23 9.81
C GLU A 688 -30.39 -2.03 10.47
N ASP A 689 -30.86 -2.18 11.72
CA ASP A 689 -31.52 -1.11 12.48
C ASP A 689 -30.56 -0.03 12.98
N TYR A 690 -29.31 -0.38 13.30
CA TYR A 690 -28.29 0.58 13.70
C TYR A 690 -27.95 1.57 12.56
N ILE A 691 -27.89 1.08 11.32
CA ILE A 691 -27.66 1.94 10.15
C ILE A 691 -28.86 2.87 9.89
N ARG A 692 -30.10 2.38 10.09
CA ARG A 692 -31.30 3.24 10.04
C ARG A 692 -31.21 4.36 11.06
N MET A 693 -30.89 4.01 12.32
CA MET A 693 -30.73 4.97 13.41
C MET A 693 -29.64 6.02 13.12
N ILE A 694 -28.48 5.63 12.60
CA ILE A 694 -27.40 6.57 12.21
C ILE A 694 -27.91 7.58 11.17
N ARG A 695 -28.75 7.14 10.23
CA ARG A 695 -29.33 7.98 9.16
C ARG A 695 -30.51 8.83 9.60
N GLY A 696 -31.13 8.54 10.74
CA GLY A 696 -32.43 9.12 11.11
C GLY A 696 -33.61 8.50 10.34
N GLU A 697 -33.43 7.28 9.81
CA GLU A 697 -34.50 6.48 9.21
C GLU A 697 -35.32 5.78 10.32
N GLU A 698 -36.55 5.38 10.00
CA GLU A 698 -37.44 4.72 10.96
C GLU A 698 -37.01 3.28 11.27
N LEU A 699 -36.90 2.97 12.57
CA LEU A 699 -36.57 1.63 13.08
C LEU A 699 -37.61 0.58 12.65
N SER A 700 -37.16 -0.67 12.50
CA SER A 700 -38.01 -1.82 12.23
C SER A 700 -39.06 -2.03 13.33
N GLU A 701 -40.18 -2.66 12.98
CA GLU A 701 -41.21 -3.05 13.97
C GLU A 701 -40.62 -3.94 15.08
N LEU A 702 -39.67 -4.82 14.74
CA LEU A 702 -38.97 -5.64 15.73
C LEU A 702 -38.17 -4.78 16.72
N ALA A 703 -37.38 -3.81 16.24
CA ALA A 703 -36.64 -2.89 17.10
C ALA A 703 -37.57 -2.07 18.00
N LYS A 704 -38.67 -1.53 17.45
CA LYS A 704 -39.71 -0.80 18.21
C LYS A 704 -40.34 -1.68 19.30
N ASN A 705 -40.69 -2.92 18.95
CA ASN A 705 -41.30 -3.90 19.87
C ASN A 705 -40.32 -4.38 20.96
N LEU A 706 -39.02 -4.40 20.67
CA LEU A 706 -37.98 -4.72 21.66
C LEU A 706 -37.77 -3.56 22.64
N LEU A 707 -37.69 -2.32 22.14
CA LEU A 707 -37.52 -1.12 22.98
C LEU A 707 -38.74 -0.88 23.88
N SER A 708 -39.96 -0.98 23.35
CA SER A 708 -41.19 -0.83 24.16
C SER A 708 -41.25 -1.86 25.29
N LYS A 709 -40.95 -3.14 25.00
CA LYS A 709 -40.86 -4.20 26.02
C LYS A 709 -39.71 -4.01 27.03
N SER A 710 -38.66 -3.27 26.67
CA SER A 710 -37.59 -2.86 27.60
C SER A 710 -38.13 -1.82 28.59
N HIS A 711 -38.69 -0.72 28.08
CA HIS A 711 -39.20 0.37 28.91
C HIS A 711 -40.37 -0.05 29.80
N THR A 712 -41.29 -0.91 29.34
CA THR A 712 -42.38 -1.43 30.21
C THR A 712 -41.85 -2.27 31.39
N ARG A 713 -40.62 -2.81 31.32
CA ARG A 713 -39.96 -3.58 32.40
C ARG A 713 -39.05 -2.75 33.31
N GLN A 714 -38.93 -1.44 33.08
CA GLN A 714 -38.22 -0.52 33.98
C GLN A 714 -39.18 0.27 34.90
N VAL A 715 -40.49 0.16 34.67
CA VAL A 715 -41.55 0.89 35.39
C VAL A 715 -42.39 -0.04 36.28
N ALA A 716 -42.00 -1.32 36.36
CA ALA A 716 -42.57 -2.37 37.21
C ALA A 716 -41.43 -3.11 37.91
#